data_AF-A0A2L2WTG7-F1
#
_entry.id   AF-A0A2L2WTG7-F1
#
_cell.length_a   1.000
_cell.length_b   1.000
_cell.length_c   1.000
_cell.angle_alpha   90.00
_cell.angle_beta   90.00
_cell.angle_gamma   90.00
#
_symmetry.space_group_name_H-M   'P 1'
#
loop_
_entity.id
_entity.type
_entity.pdbx_description
1 polymer ?
#
loop_
_entity_poly.entity_id
_entity_poly.type
_entity_poly.pdbx_seq_one_letter_code
_entity_poly.pdbx_strand_id
1 'polypeptide(L)'
;MRIFIVSFLSFVFAISVFGQKIIAEVSPNIVVGEQFHLTYTVNSQDVKEFRIGKIPEELEVLIGPKTSYQSSYQLVNGKASSSQTLTYTYVLFASKKGTFVIPSAQIIVGNKRIESNSVKVYVGSNPQSSNTNKGSQGKPIAHGSGTKISGSDLFVKVSANKRSVYEQEPVLLTYKVYTLVDLTQLIGKMPDLKGFHTQELELPQQKNFKVEMFNGRPYRTVTWSQYVMFPQVVGKLDIPSITFNGIVALKNLNVDPFEAFFNGGSGYTEVKHSIKAPGLTLQVVPLPNRPAGFSGGVGKFTLSVGLNKNEVKTNEPIKVSVTVNGTGNLKLIKAPSVNYPKDFDRYDVQTTDKTELTSRGVEGSMVYDYLAVPRNQGKFEIPPVEFIYYDLESNSYKTLKSSKLVLNVSKNPEDDIEVAKSQALSDNDIRDIKIGPSVISDDIFFGSFRYKLVLTLFFLLFIGMFFIFKYKKNGTDWYKQKENRANKVAAKRLRTAKKLMSEDNQAGFYDEVLRALWGYIGYKLRIPVEQLSRDNISQKLFDFGIDNEIIKRFIEALDECEFERYAPGDAKGNMNKTFNTVMDAIMQIEDGMKGKKSFGKRIIGLRLYFVIILVLAPLSLFAITKDEADSLYLMKQYKLAVKDYELVLSKGVSSDLYYNLGNAYYKSGNITRAIINYERALLLDPSDDDIKTNLRIANNRIIDKIVPRPKIFFIEWYNSAMNLMNVDGWVDLGFVALGMVIIFFLLYFFSRRIVLRKIGFFGGSIFVVIFVTATIFAYEQNQKLIERNEAIILTPFVLIKKSPSSGGSDLFMLHEGTKVQILDGELMEWKEIRLLDGRKGWIETSNIERI
;
A
#
# COMPACT_ATOMS: atom_id res chain seq x y z
N MET A 1 9.99 -34.35 15.04
CA MET A 1 9.45 -33.57 13.90
C MET A 1 9.29 -32.06 14.14
N ARG A 2 9.58 -31.50 15.34
CA ARG A 2 9.67 -30.03 15.56
C ARG A 2 11.09 -29.46 15.55
N ILE A 3 12.11 -30.31 15.73
CA ILE A 3 13.53 -29.91 15.67
C ILE A 3 14.03 -29.84 14.21
N PHE A 4 13.49 -30.66 13.31
CA PHE A 4 13.86 -30.64 11.89
C PHE A 4 13.30 -29.42 11.13
N ILE A 5 12.15 -28.88 11.51
CA ILE A 5 11.57 -27.70 10.82
C ILE A 5 12.26 -26.41 11.28
N VAL A 6 12.68 -26.32 12.54
CA VAL A 6 13.48 -25.19 13.05
C VAL A 6 14.92 -25.27 12.56
N SER A 7 15.48 -26.48 12.40
CA SER A 7 16.81 -26.66 11.82
C SER A 7 16.82 -26.47 10.30
N PHE A 8 15.73 -26.78 9.58
CA PHE A 8 15.57 -26.49 8.16
C PHE A 8 15.36 -24.99 7.90
N LEU A 9 14.58 -24.28 8.76
CA LEU A 9 14.48 -22.82 8.67
C LEU A 9 15.76 -22.09 9.09
N SER A 10 16.56 -22.66 9.99
CA SER A 10 17.86 -22.10 10.38
C SER A 10 18.98 -22.40 9.37
N PHE A 11 18.79 -23.38 8.47
CA PHE A 11 19.74 -23.70 7.40
C PHE A 11 19.49 -22.90 6.10
N VAL A 12 18.27 -22.37 5.91
CA VAL A 12 17.95 -21.44 4.80
C VAL A 12 18.47 -20.01 5.07
N PHE A 13 18.97 -19.73 6.27
CA PHE A 13 19.68 -18.48 6.59
C PHE A 13 21.20 -18.66 6.65
N ALA A 14 21.74 -19.61 5.89
CA ALA A 14 23.17 -19.71 5.67
C ALA A 14 23.63 -18.75 4.55
N ILE A 15 24.24 -17.65 4.97
CA ILE A 15 25.39 -17.01 4.31
C ILE A 15 25.12 -16.53 2.87
N SER A 16 24.49 -15.35 2.76
CA SER A 16 24.98 -14.37 1.79
C SER A 16 25.84 -13.36 2.56
N VAL A 17 27.03 -13.80 2.96
CA VAL A 17 28.09 -12.83 3.22
C VAL A 17 28.42 -12.24 1.85
N PHE A 18 27.81 -11.11 1.50
CA PHE A 18 28.40 -10.24 0.50
C PHE A 18 29.77 -9.86 1.05
N GLY A 19 30.80 -10.58 0.62
CA GLY A 19 32.17 -10.14 0.83
C GLY A 19 32.27 -8.73 0.27
N GLN A 20 32.79 -7.81 1.08
CA GLN A 20 33.21 -6.50 0.59
C GLN A 20 34.18 -6.76 -0.58
N LYS A 21 33.79 -6.36 -1.79
CA LYS A 21 34.60 -6.52 -3.00
C LYS A 21 35.10 -5.15 -3.42
N ILE A 22 36.39 -5.06 -3.70
CA ILE A 22 36.95 -3.94 -4.47
C ILE A 22 36.85 -4.33 -5.94
N ILE A 23 36.35 -3.44 -6.78
CA ILE A 23 36.31 -3.64 -8.23
C ILE A 23 37.26 -2.64 -8.88
N ALA A 24 38.16 -3.14 -9.72
CA ALA A 24 39.07 -2.36 -10.54
C ALA A 24 38.53 -2.31 -11.98
N GLU A 25 38.39 -1.10 -12.53
CA GLU A 25 37.86 -0.85 -13.88
C GLU A 25 38.75 0.14 -14.64
N VAL A 26 38.76 0.02 -15.97
CA VAL A 26 39.53 0.86 -16.87
C VAL A 26 38.62 1.37 -18.00
N SER A 27 38.86 2.60 -18.47
CA SER A 27 38.12 3.18 -19.59
C SER A 27 38.17 2.29 -20.85
N PRO A 28 37.04 2.08 -21.56
CA PRO A 28 37.03 1.31 -22.80
C PRO A 28 37.74 2.06 -23.94
N ASN A 29 38.38 1.32 -24.86
CA ASN A 29 39.05 1.82 -26.07
C ASN A 29 40.25 2.75 -25.83
N ILE A 30 41.38 2.19 -25.42
CA ILE A 30 42.62 2.94 -25.15
C ILE A 30 43.51 2.96 -26.40
N VAL A 31 43.90 4.16 -26.81
CA VAL A 31 44.80 4.41 -27.95
C VAL A 31 46.18 4.81 -27.43
N VAL A 32 47.24 4.38 -28.13
CA VAL A 32 48.62 4.79 -27.82
C VAL A 32 48.73 6.32 -27.88
N GLY A 33 49.29 6.94 -26.84
CA GLY A 33 49.48 8.39 -26.77
C GLY A 33 48.30 9.16 -26.16
N GLU A 34 47.27 8.48 -25.65
CA GLU A 34 46.16 9.11 -24.92
C GLU A 34 46.19 8.75 -23.42
N GLN A 35 45.59 9.63 -22.61
CA GLN A 35 45.36 9.39 -21.19
C GLN A 35 44.06 8.64 -20.96
N PHE A 36 44.02 7.76 -19.97
CA PHE A 36 42.82 6.99 -19.60
C PHE A 36 42.73 6.83 -18.08
N HIS A 37 41.55 6.43 -17.59
CA HIS A 37 41.29 6.29 -16.17
C HIS A 37 41.31 4.83 -15.71
N LEU A 38 41.98 4.59 -14.60
CA LEU A 38 41.91 3.36 -13.81
C LEU A 38 41.23 3.68 -12.47
N THR A 39 40.10 3.05 -12.21
CA THR A 39 39.28 3.30 -11.01
C THR A 39 39.17 2.06 -10.14
N TYR A 40 39.34 2.24 -8.82
CA TYR A 40 39.09 1.22 -7.80
C TYR A 40 37.95 1.66 -6.92
N THR A 41 36.85 0.91 -6.91
CA THR A 41 35.64 1.24 -6.14
C THR A 41 35.43 0.25 -5.00
N VAL A 42 35.18 0.77 -3.80
CA VAL A 42 34.88 0.00 -2.59
C VAL A 42 33.65 0.55 -1.87
N ASN A 43 32.73 -0.34 -1.52
CA ASN A 43 31.49 0.01 -0.81
C ASN A 43 31.64 -0.23 0.69
N SER A 44 32.31 0.68 1.41
CA SER A 44 32.47 0.60 2.86
C SER A 44 32.78 1.96 3.49
N GLN A 45 32.43 2.10 4.77
CA GLN A 45 32.65 3.30 5.59
C GLN A 45 34.00 3.30 6.34
N ASP A 46 34.62 2.12 6.53
CA ASP A 46 35.87 1.96 7.26
C ASP A 46 36.95 1.37 6.34
N VAL A 47 37.69 2.24 5.67
CA VAL A 47 38.70 1.89 4.67
C VAL A 47 40.05 2.47 5.08
N LYS A 48 41.08 1.62 5.13
CA LYS A 48 42.45 1.96 5.53
C LYS A 48 43.48 1.32 4.58
N GLU A 49 44.64 1.96 4.45
CA GLU A 49 45.80 1.44 3.72
C GLU A 49 45.53 0.92 2.29
N PHE A 50 45.00 1.76 1.40
CA PHE A 50 44.94 1.43 -0.03
C PHE A 50 46.35 1.40 -0.64
N ARG A 51 46.70 0.26 -1.25
CA ARG A 51 47.97 0.04 -1.95
C ARG A 51 47.69 -0.51 -3.34
N ILE A 52 48.07 0.25 -4.37
CA ILE A 52 47.97 -0.20 -5.75
C ILE A 52 49.03 -1.27 -6.07
N GLY A 53 48.68 -2.22 -6.95
CA GLY A 53 49.64 -3.17 -7.49
C GLY A 53 50.68 -2.49 -8.40
N LYS A 54 51.81 -3.16 -8.66
CA LYS A 54 52.87 -2.61 -9.53
C LYS A 54 52.34 -2.42 -10.96
N ILE A 55 52.22 -1.17 -11.40
CA ILE A 55 51.80 -0.83 -12.76
C ILE A 55 52.97 -1.13 -13.73
N PRO A 56 52.72 -1.76 -14.89
CA PRO A 56 53.74 -1.98 -15.92
C PRO A 56 54.39 -0.66 -16.36
N GLU A 57 55.69 -0.65 -16.62
CA GLU A 57 56.45 0.57 -16.97
C GLU A 57 55.97 1.21 -18.28
N GLU A 58 55.25 0.45 -19.11
CA GLU A 58 54.63 0.93 -20.35
C GLU A 58 53.38 1.79 -20.12
N LEU A 59 52.80 1.76 -18.92
CA LEU A 59 51.68 2.59 -18.50
C LEU A 59 52.16 3.63 -17.47
N GLU A 60 52.38 4.85 -17.92
CA GLU A 60 52.88 5.92 -17.06
C GLU A 60 51.76 6.50 -16.20
N VAL A 61 51.97 6.62 -14.89
CA VAL A 61 51.01 7.26 -13.98
C VAL A 61 51.20 8.76 -14.04
N LEU A 62 50.26 9.46 -14.69
CA LEU A 62 50.32 10.93 -14.78
C LEU A 62 49.80 11.59 -13.49
N ILE A 63 48.68 11.09 -12.94
CA ILE A 63 48.00 11.71 -11.78
C ILE A 63 47.27 10.63 -10.96
N GLY A 64 47.49 10.55 -9.65
CA GLY A 64 46.66 9.74 -8.74
C GLY A 64 47.36 9.24 -7.46
N PRO A 65 46.61 8.67 -6.50
CA PRO A 65 45.16 8.47 -6.52
C PRO A 65 44.37 9.75 -6.18
N LYS A 66 43.35 10.07 -6.97
CA LYS A 66 42.27 11.00 -6.57
C LYS A 66 41.18 10.21 -5.86
N THR A 67 40.73 10.69 -4.70
CA THR A 67 39.67 10.03 -3.92
C THR A 67 38.35 10.77 -4.06
N SER A 68 37.27 10.03 -4.32
CA SER A 68 35.91 10.59 -4.36
C SER A 68 34.97 9.78 -3.46
N TYR A 69 34.15 10.50 -2.69
CA TYR A 69 33.19 9.94 -1.75
C TYR A 69 31.77 10.15 -2.25
N GLN A 70 30.96 9.09 -2.26
CA GLN A 70 29.54 9.16 -2.57
C GLN A 70 28.74 8.44 -1.48
N SER A 71 27.81 9.15 -0.84
CA SER A 71 26.87 8.57 0.14
C SER A 71 25.46 8.51 -0.45
N SER A 72 24.81 7.36 -0.30
CA SER A 72 23.38 7.21 -0.62
C SER A 72 22.63 6.73 0.61
N TYR A 73 21.61 7.48 0.99
CA TYR A 73 20.74 7.17 2.12
C TYR A 73 19.39 6.72 1.58
N GLN A 74 18.96 5.52 1.98
CA GLN A 74 17.67 4.97 1.55
C GLN A 74 16.94 4.33 2.73
N LEU A 75 15.71 4.77 2.95
CA LEU A 75 14.83 4.26 4.01
C LEU A 75 13.82 3.31 3.37
N VAL A 76 13.89 2.01 3.67
CA VAL A 76 12.96 1.00 3.14
C VAL A 76 12.39 0.19 4.30
N ASN A 77 11.06 0.12 4.41
CA ASN A 77 10.32 -0.60 5.47
C ASN A 77 10.78 -0.26 6.90
N GLY A 78 10.98 1.03 7.19
CA GLY A 78 11.36 1.50 8.53
C GLY A 78 12.79 1.17 8.97
N LYS A 79 13.61 0.59 8.08
CA LYS A 79 15.05 0.40 8.30
C LYS A 79 15.84 1.36 7.42
N ALA A 80 16.69 2.16 8.04
CA ALA A 80 17.65 3.00 7.35
C ALA A 80 18.79 2.13 6.80
N SER A 81 19.04 2.23 5.50
CA SER A 81 20.23 1.68 4.85
C SER A 81 21.08 2.83 4.31
N SER A 82 22.33 2.90 4.77
CA SER A 82 23.31 3.89 4.34
C SER A 82 24.47 3.14 3.67
N SER A 83 24.68 3.37 2.38
CA SER A 83 25.83 2.86 1.64
C SER A 83 26.76 4.00 1.27
N GLN A 84 28.03 3.87 1.65
CA GLN A 84 29.10 4.79 1.23
C GLN A 84 29.98 4.08 0.21
N THR A 85 30.25 4.76 -0.90
CA THR A 85 31.12 4.30 -1.98
C THR A 85 32.34 5.21 -2.03
N LEU A 86 33.52 4.62 -1.90
CA LEU A 86 34.80 5.30 -2.05
C LEU A 86 35.44 4.84 -3.36
N THR A 87 35.83 5.79 -4.21
CA THR A 87 36.51 5.50 -5.48
C THR A 87 37.88 6.15 -5.52
N TYR A 88 38.91 5.36 -5.85
CA TYR A 88 40.27 5.81 -6.10
C TYR A 88 40.53 5.83 -7.61
N THR A 89 40.85 6.99 -8.16
CA THR A 89 41.05 7.18 -9.60
C THR A 89 42.50 7.54 -9.91
N TYR A 90 43.11 6.82 -10.84
CA TYR A 90 44.40 7.11 -11.45
C TYR A 90 44.21 7.51 -12.91
N VAL A 91 44.94 8.51 -13.35
CA VAL A 91 45.08 8.90 -14.76
C VAL A 91 46.39 8.30 -15.26
N LEU A 92 46.30 7.39 -16.20
CA LEU A 92 47.42 6.67 -16.80
C LEU A 92 47.59 7.09 -18.25
N PHE A 93 48.82 7.02 -18.76
CA PHE A 93 49.19 7.29 -20.14
C PHE A 93 49.78 6.03 -20.78
N ALA A 94 49.24 5.63 -21.94
CA ALA A 94 49.72 4.45 -22.65
C ALA A 94 50.86 4.81 -23.63
N SER A 95 52.09 4.45 -23.27
CA SER A 95 53.29 4.77 -24.07
C SER A 95 53.54 3.80 -25.23
N LYS A 96 53.09 2.55 -25.12
CA LYS A 96 53.31 1.49 -26.11
C LYS A 96 52.01 0.74 -26.45
N LYS A 97 51.91 0.23 -27.68
CA LYS A 97 50.84 -0.68 -28.09
C LYS A 97 51.05 -2.06 -27.46
N GLY A 98 49.97 -2.74 -27.09
CA GLY A 98 50.04 -4.07 -26.50
C GLY A 98 48.90 -4.35 -25.52
N THR A 99 48.90 -5.57 -24.97
CA THR A 99 48.00 -5.93 -23.87
C THR A 99 48.80 -5.95 -22.57
N PHE A 100 48.43 -5.10 -21.63
CA PHE A 100 49.09 -4.98 -20.33
C PHE A 100 48.15 -5.44 -19.23
N VAL A 101 48.68 -6.09 -18.19
CA VAL A 101 47.87 -6.56 -17.05
C VAL A 101 48.26 -5.76 -15.83
N ILE A 102 47.29 -5.06 -15.25
CA ILE A 102 47.44 -4.34 -13.99
C ILE A 102 47.06 -5.32 -12.86
N PRO A 103 47.98 -5.66 -11.95
CA PRO A 103 47.72 -6.59 -10.86
C PRO A 103 46.73 -6.02 -9.83
N SER A 104 46.18 -6.89 -8.98
CA SER A 104 45.22 -6.51 -7.95
C SER A 104 45.78 -5.44 -6.99
N ALA A 105 44.92 -4.53 -6.54
CA ALA A 105 45.21 -3.60 -5.45
C ALA A 105 44.76 -4.20 -4.12
N GLN A 106 45.46 -3.83 -3.04
CA GLN A 106 45.15 -4.26 -1.67
C GLN A 106 44.56 -3.11 -0.86
N ILE A 107 43.57 -3.41 -0.02
CA ILE A 107 42.99 -2.45 0.92
C ILE A 107 42.63 -3.16 2.23
N ILE A 108 42.57 -2.42 3.33
CA ILE A 108 42.03 -2.90 4.61
C ILE A 108 40.65 -2.30 4.79
N VAL A 109 39.61 -3.15 4.83
CA VAL A 109 38.25 -2.72 5.15
C VAL A 109 37.87 -3.26 6.53
N GLY A 110 37.58 -2.37 7.47
CA GLY A 110 37.53 -2.70 8.90
C GLY A 110 38.89 -3.21 9.40
N ASN A 111 38.97 -4.52 9.66
CA ASN A 111 40.19 -5.23 10.09
C ASN A 111 40.62 -6.34 9.12
N LYS A 112 40.00 -6.44 7.92
CA LYS A 112 40.29 -7.50 6.96
C LYS A 112 40.98 -6.92 5.72
N ARG A 113 42.12 -7.52 5.34
CA ARG A 113 42.78 -7.23 4.06
C ARG A 113 42.00 -7.90 2.93
N ILE A 114 41.60 -7.11 1.93
CA ILE A 114 40.90 -7.58 0.73
C ILE A 114 41.63 -7.09 -0.52
N GLU A 115 41.48 -7.80 -1.62
CA GLU A 115 42.13 -7.50 -2.90
C GLU A 115 41.11 -7.26 -4.01
N SER A 116 41.46 -6.42 -5.00
CA SER A 116 40.65 -6.20 -6.20
C SER A 116 40.86 -7.29 -7.26
N ASN A 117 40.08 -7.26 -8.33
CA ASN A 117 40.43 -7.97 -9.57
C ASN A 117 41.66 -7.32 -10.24
N SER A 118 42.39 -8.11 -11.03
CA SER A 118 43.34 -7.59 -12.01
C SER A 118 42.61 -7.10 -13.25
N VAL A 119 43.18 -6.10 -13.94
CA VAL A 119 42.57 -5.50 -15.14
C VAL A 119 43.48 -5.70 -16.34
N LYS A 120 42.93 -6.22 -17.43
CA LYS A 120 43.64 -6.31 -18.73
C LYS A 120 43.34 -5.08 -19.55
N VAL A 121 44.39 -4.35 -19.92
CA VAL A 121 44.34 -3.14 -20.72
C VAL A 121 44.81 -3.47 -22.12
N TYR A 122 43.92 -3.34 -23.11
CA TYR A 122 44.28 -3.48 -24.52
C TYR A 122 44.51 -2.09 -25.13
N VAL A 123 45.75 -1.81 -25.52
CA VAL A 123 46.15 -0.56 -26.16
C VAL A 123 46.28 -0.80 -27.65
N GLY A 124 45.26 -0.35 -28.40
CA GLY A 124 45.17 -0.51 -29.85
C GLY A 124 45.87 0.61 -30.61
N SER A 125 46.15 0.33 -31.88
CA SER A 125 46.48 1.35 -32.89
C SER A 125 45.27 1.45 -33.81
N ASN A 126 44.52 2.54 -33.79
CA ASN A 126 43.50 2.75 -34.84
C ASN A 126 44.12 3.54 -36.01
N PRO A 127 43.74 3.25 -37.27
CA PRO A 127 44.36 3.84 -38.44
C PRO A 127 44.03 5.33 -38.55
N GLN A 128 45.04 6.07 -39.01
CA GLN A 128 45.03 7.50 -39.26
C GLN A 128 43.75 7.98 -39.95
N SER A 129 43.08 8.96 -39.36
CA SER A 129 42.64 10.11 -40.15
C SER A 129 43.84 11.03 -40.28
N SER A 130 44.48 10.95 -41.43
CA SER A 130 45.53 11.86 -41.87
C SER A 130 44.99 13.28 -41.93
N ASN A 131 45.59 14.18 -41.17
CA ASN A 131 45.89 15.49 -41.73
C ASN A 131 47.17 16.04 -41.10
N THR A 132 48.21 16.01 -41.94
CA THR A 132 49.33 16.93 -41.94
C THR A 132 48.88 18.36 -41.61
N ASN A 133 49.49 18.98 -40.60
CA ASN A 133 50.16 20.24 -40.85
C ASN A 133 51.14 20.62 -39.74
N LYS A 134 52.31 21.02 -40.23
CA LYS A 134 53.41 21.66 -39.52
C LYS A 134 52.90 22.77 -38.62
N GLY A 135 53.57 22.92 -37.47
CA GLY A 135 53.41 24.07 -36.60
C GLY A 135 53.54 25.37 -37.38
N SER A 136 52.43 26.10 -37.45
CA SER A 136 52.44 27.54 -37.49
C SER A 136 51.83 28.01 -36.18
N GLN A 137 52.58 28.83 -35.45
CA GLN A 137 52.09 29.58 -34.31
C GLN A 137 50.91 30.45 -34.76
N GLY A 138 49.70 29.94 -34.61
CA GLY A 138 48.47 30.71 -34.61
C GLY A 138 47.92 30.69 -33.20
N LYS A 139 48.33 31.65 -32.37
CA LYS A 139 47.68 31.95 -31.09
C LYS A 139 46.16 31.97 -31.30
N PRO A 140 45.33 31.28 -30.49
CA PRO A 140 43.95 31.69 -30.35
C PRO A 140 44.03 33.14 -29.86
N ILE A 141 43.48 34.07 -30.63
CA ILE A 141 43.32 35.45 -30.18
C ILE A 141 42.40 35.37 -28.98
N ALA A 142 42.99 35.37 -27.79
CA ALA A 142 42.30 35.63 -26.55
C ALA A 142 41.60 36.97 -26.73
N HIS A 143 40.28 36.97 -26.78
CA HIS A 143 39.53 38.20 -26.64
C HIS A 143 39.79 38.72 -25.23
N GLY A 144 40.49 39.85 -25.18
CA GLY A 144 40.79 40.56 -23.96
C GLY A 144 39.52 40.85 -23.17
N SER A 145 39.67 40.76 -21.86
CA SER A 145 38.73 41.24 -20.85
C SER A 145 38.06 42.54 -21.30
N GLY A 146 36.73 42.53 -21.39
CA GLY A 146 35.91 43.74 -21.57
C GLY A 146 35.23 43.95 -22.92
N THR A 147 35.41 43.09 -23.93
CA THR A 147 34.67 43.25 -25.20
C THR A 147 33.26 42.66 -25.09
N LYS A 148 32.23 43.48 -25.37
CA LYS A 148 30.83 43.06 -25.43
C LYS A 148 30.70 41.88 -26.41
N ILE A 149 30.16 40.75 -25.95
CA ILE A 149 29.83 39.59 -26.80
C ILE A 149 29.00 40.11 -27.97
N SER A 150 29.54 40.03 -29.18
CA SER A 150 28.87 40.52 -30.38
C SER A 150 27.94 39.46 -30.95
N GLY A 151 26.94 39.87 -31.73
CA GLY A 151 26.06 38.93 -32.45
C GLY A 151 26.80 38.04 -33.47
N SER A 152 28.08 38.29 -33.74
CA SER A 152 28.92 37.42 -34.57
C SER A 152 29.66 36.34 -33.77
N ASP A 153 29.79 36.49 -32.45
CA ASP A 153 30.50 35.54 -31.58
C ASP A 153 29.57 34.43 -31.09
N LEU A 154 28.28 34.72 -30.97
CA LEU A 154 27.25 33.79 -30.52
C LEU A 154 25.92 34.11 -31.22
N PHE A 155 25.46 33.20 -32.07
CA PHE A 155 24.19 33.34 -32.78
C PHE A 155 23.48 32.00 -33.01
N VAL A 156 22.19 32.07 -33.30
CA VAL A 156 21.37 30.91 -33.67
C VAL A 156 21.01 31.02 -35.14
N LYS A 157 21.37 29.98 -35.91
CA LYS A 157 20.94 29.81 -37.29
C LYS A 157 19.64 29.01 -37.32
N VAL A 158 18.62 29.58 -37.93
CA VAL A 158 17.32 28.93 -38.17
C VAL A 158 17.30 28.38 -39.58
N SER A 159 16.95 27.11 -39.72
CA SER A 159 16.81 26.46 -41.03
C SER A 159 15.60 25.53 -41.05
N ALA A 160 14.89 25.52 -42.17
CA ALA A 160 13.87 24.52 -42.45
C ALA A 160 14.38 23.58 -43.55
N ASN A 161 14.01 22.30 -43.48
CA ASN A 161 14.34 21.33 -44.53
C ASN A 161 13.68 21.67 -45.89
N LYS A 162 12.53 22.35 -45.86
CA LYS A 162 11.77 22.81 -47.03
C LYS A 162 11.22 24.21 -46.79
N ARG A 163 11.14 25.01 -47.86
CA ARG A 163 10.56 26.37 -47.83
C ARG A 163 9.26 26.51 -48.60
N SER A 164 9.00 25.58 -49.51
CA SER A 164 7.71 25.44 -50.19
C SER A 164 7.21 24.03 -49.97
N VAL A 165 6.00 23.90 -49.42
CA VAL A 165 5.41 22.62 -49.01
C VAL A 165 3.91 22.63 -49.24
N TYR A 166 3.32 21.45 -49.38
CA TYR A 166 1.88 21.32 -49.38
C TYR A 166 1.29 21.55 -47.98
N GLU A 167 0.01 21.90 -47.89
CA GLU A 167 -0.71 21.85 -46.62
C GLU A 167 -0.57 20.46 -45.97
N GLN A 168 -0.47 20.43 -44.64
CA GLN A 168 -0.27 19.22 -43.82
C GLN A 168 1.02 18.43 -44.05
N GLU A 169 1.90 18.85 -44.97
CA GLU A 169 3.21 18.23 -45.16
C GLU A 169 4.17 18.56 -43.99
N PRO A 170 4.87 17.56 -43.39
CA PRO A 170 5.79 17.81 -42.29
C PRO A 170 7.01 18.64 -42.73
N VAL A 171 7.28 19.71 -41.97
CA VAL A 171 8.45 20.57 -42.12
C VAL A 171 9.30 20.49 -40.86
N LEU A 172 10.58 20.16 -41.02
CA LEU A 172 11.54 20.15 -39.91
C LEU A 172 12.21 21.51 -39.81
N LEU A 173 11.94 22.21 -38.71
CA LEU A 173 12.62 23.44 -38.30
C LEU A 173 13.75 23.09 -37.34
N THR A 174 14.95 23.63 -37.60
CA THR A 174 16.15 23.37 -36.81
C THR A 174 16.76 24.70 -36.35
N TYR A 175 16.94 24.81 -35.03
CA TYR A 175 17.70 25.88 -34.39
C TYR A 175 19.11 25.36 -34.05
N LYS A 176 20.10 25.81 -34.79
CA LYS A 176 21.50 25.43 -34.59
C LYS A 176 22.29 26.59 -34.01
N VAL A 177 22.93 26.38 -32.86
CA VAL A 177 23.75 27.38 -32.18
C VAL A 177 25.15 27.36 -32.79
N TYR A 178 25.70 28.55 -33.04
CA TYR A 178 27.08 28.80 -33.42
C TYR A 178 27.70 29.68 -32.34
N THR A 179 28.75 29.20 -31.68
CA THR A 179 29.44 29.93 -30.61
C THR A 179 30.97 29.88 -30.74
N LEU A 180 31.61 31.01 -30.48
CA LEU A 180 33.06 31.14 -30.26
C LEU A 180 33.40 31.26 -28.76
N VAL A 181 32.38 31.42 -27.92
CA VAL A 181 32.49 31.59 -26.47
C VAL A 181 31.96 30.36 -25.73
N ASP A 182 32.33 30.20 -24.46
CA ASP A 182 31.88 29.08 -23.63
C ASP A 182 30.43 29.28 -23.16
N LEU A 183 29.50 28.82 -23.99
CA LEU A 183 28.07 28.79 -23.70
C LEU A 183 27.76 27.67 -22.70
N THR A 184 27.32 28.02 -21.50
CA THR A 184 26.99 27.06 -20.43
C THR A 184 25.51 26.70 -20.43
N GLN A 185 24.65 27.67 -20.73
CA GLN A 185 23.20 27.49 -20.75
C GLN A 185 22.56 28.32 -21.86
N LEU A 186 21.48 27.81 -22.46
CA LEU A 186 20.66 28.58 -23.41
C LEU A 186 19.18 28.24 -23.22
N ILE A 187 18.40 29.24 -22.83
CA ILE A 187 16.97 29.11 -22.54
C ILE A 187 16.19 29.83 -23.64
N GLY A 188 15.30 29.12 -24.32
CA GLY A 188 14.34 29.71 -25.23
C GLY A 188 13.29 28.68 -25.60
N LYS A 189 12.02 29.04 -25.50
CA LYS A 189 10.90 28.19 -25.87
C LYS A 189 10.24 28.75 -27.11
N MET A 190 9.90 27.87 -28.06
CA MET A 190 9.17 28.26 -29.25
C MET A 190 7.75 28.72 -28.88
N PRO A 191 7.28 29.89 -29.38
CA PRO A 191 5.91 30.32 -29.19
C PRO A 191 4.96 29.51 -30.08
N ASP A 192 3.67 29.49 -29.73
CA ASP A 192 2.64 28.88 -30.55
C ASP A 192 2.57 29.59 -31.91
N LEU A 193 2.81 28.83 -32.99
CA LEU A 193 2.80 29.37 -34.34
C LEU A 193 1.39 29.37 -34.92
N LYS A 194 0.89 30.56 -35.29
CA LYS A 194 -0.38 30.68 -36.00
C LYS A 194 -0.30 29.96 -37.35
N GLY A 195 -1.26 29.06 -37.61
CA GLY A 195 -1.34 28.32 -38.87
C GLY A 195 -0.45 27.08 -38.95
N PHE A 196 0.25 26.69 -37.88
CA PHE A 196 0.98 25.42 -37.79
C PHE A 196 0.53 24.61 -36.59
N HIS A 197 0.52 23.29 -36.74
CA HIS A 197 0.58 22.37 -35.62
C HIS A 197 2.04 21.99 -35.40
N THR A 198 2.60 22.26 -34.22
CA THR A 198 4.04 22.15 -33.96
C THR A 198 4.33 21.14 -32.86
N GLN A 199 5.34 20.30 -33.06
CA GLN A 199 5.80 19.33 -32.06
C GLN A 199 7.32 19.40 -31.95
N GLU A 200 7.83 19.45 -30.72
CA GLU A 200 9.28 19.47 -30.46
C GLU A 200 9.84 18.05 -30.52
N LEU A 201 10.95 17.87 -31.25
CA LEU A 201 11.68 16.62 -31.29
C LEU A 201 12.62 16.56 -30.08
N GLU A 202 12.48 15.52 -29.27
CA GLU A 202 13.36 15.32 -28.12
C GLU A 202 14.80 15.09 -28.57
N LEU A 203 15.71 15.89 -28.02
CA LEU A 203 17.14 15.80 -28.30
C LEU A 203 17.88 15.32 -27.04
N PRO A 204 19.05 14.66 -27.17
CA PRO A 204 19.87 14.29 -26.03
C PRO A 204 20.15 15.50 -25.12
N GLN A 205 19.98 15.28 -23.81
CA GLN A 205 20.22 16.30 -22.78
C GLN A 205 21.68 16.75 -22.79
N GLN A 206 22.61 15.81 -23.03
CA GLN A 206 24.02 16.12 -23.19
C GLN A 206 24.28 16.68 -24.60
N LYS A 207 24.57 17.98 -24.66
CA LYS A 207 24.86 18.71 -25.88
C LYS A 207 26.35 18.59 -26.25
N ASN A 208 26.66 17.79 -27.25
CA ASN A 208 28.02 17.65 -27.78
C ASN A 208 28.27 18.66 -28.90
N PHE A 209 29.13 19.64 -28.64
CA PHE A 209 29.51 20.63 -29.64
C PHE A 209 30.49 20.06 -30.66
N LYS A 210 30.26 20.33 -31.94
CA LYS A 210 31.15 19.98 -33.05
C LYS A 210 31.72 21.25 -33.67
N VAL A 211 32.97 21.20 -34.12
CA VAL A 211 33.59 22.34 -34.81
C VAL A 211 33.14 22.35 -36.28
N GLU A 212 32.62 23.49 -36.75
CA GLU A 212 32.19 23.72 -38.12
C GLU A 212 32.73 25.08 -38.62
N MET A 213 33.20 25.13 -39.86
CA MET A 213 33.65 26.37 -40.48
C MET A 213 32.45 27.18 -40.99
N PHE A 214 32.29 28.41 -40.51
CA PHE A 214 31.26 29.34 -40.98
C PHE A 214 31.88 30.70 -41.28
N ASN A 215 31.69 31.21 -42.50
CA ASN A 215 32.30 32.45 -43.01
C ASN A 215 33.83 32.54 -42.74
N GLY A 216 34.54 31.43 -42.92
CA GLY A 216 36.00 31.36 -42.73
C GLY A 216 36.49 31.27 -41.29
N ARG A 217 35.58 31.17 -40.29
CA ARG A 217 35.93 31.01 -38.86
C ARG A 217 35.45 29.66 -38.30
N PRO A 218 36.21 29.00 -37.41
CA PRO A 218 35.81 27.74 -36.78
C PRO A 218 34.88 27.99 -35.58
N TYR A 219 33.59 27.68 -35.73
CA TYR A 219 32.61 27.77 -34.65
C TYR A 219 32.39 26.43 -33.96
N ARG A 220 32.15 26.46 -32.66
CA ARG A 220 31.54 25.33 -31.95
C ARG A 220 30.05 25.37 -32.21
N THR A 221 29.50 24.26 -32.68
CA THR A 221 28.10 24.20 -33.09
C THR A 221 27.36 23.01 -32.48
N VAL A 222 26.07 23.20 -32.20
CA VAL A 222 25.19 22.14 -31.71
C VAL A 222 23.75 22.42 -32.13
N THR A 223 23.00 21.36 -32.44
CA THR A 223 21.55 21.46 -32.65
C THR A 223 20.89 21.65 -31.29
N TRP A 224 20.32 22.83 -31.08
CA TRP A 224 19.76 23.20 -29.79
C TRP A 224 18.35 22.65 -29.62
N SER A 225 17.48 22.95 -30.59
CA SER A 225 16.10 22.47 -30.66
C SER A 225 15.69 22.17 -32.09
N GLN A 226 14.79 21.21 -32.26
CA GLN A 226 14.18 20.85 -33.52
C GLN A 226 12.68 20.72 -33.35
N TYR A 227 11.93 21.21 -34.33
CA TYR A 227 10.47 21.17 -34.32
C TYR A 227 9.97 20.62 -35.64
N VAL A 228 9.03 19.69 -35.57
CA VAL A 228 8.27 19.22 -36.72
C VAL A 228 6.98 20.03 -36.76
N MET A 229 6.74 20.70 -37.88
CA MET A 229 5.60 21.60 -38.06
C MET A 229 4.73 21.10 -39.21
N PHE A 230 3.42 21.13 -39.01
CA PHE A 230 2.41 20.76 -39.99
C PHE A 230 1.57 22.00 -40.35
N PRO A 231 1.71 22.58 -41.55
CA PRO A 231 0.94 23.74 -41.96
C PRO A 231 -0.56 23.42 -42.06
N GLN A 232 -1.41 24.21 -41.41
CA GLN A 232 -2.86 24.01 -41.35
C GLN A 232 -3.62 24.89 -42.34
N VAL A 233 -2.99 25.92 -42.89
CA VAL A 233 -3.58 26.86 -43.86
C VAL A 233 -2.62 27.13 -45.00
N VAL A 234 -3.17 27.44 -46.18
CA VAL A 234 -2.42 27.76 -47.39
C VAL A 234 -1.98 29.23 -47.42
N GLY A 235 -0.90 29.53 -48.14
CA GLY A 235 -0.37 30.88 -48.28
C GLY A 235 1.01 31.06 -47.67
N LYS A 236 1.42 32.32 -47.46
CA LYS A 236 2.70 32.65 -46.83
C LYS A 236 2.54 32.62 -45.31
N LEU A 237 3.26 31.72 -44.67
CA LEU A 237 3.26 31.56 -43.22
C LEU A 237 4.60 31.97 -42.62
N ASP A 238 4.55 32.86 -41.65
CA ASP A 238 5.73 33.41 -41.00
C ASP A 238 6.02 32.73 -39.66
N ILE A 239 7.26 32.27 -39.52
CA ILE A 239 7.84 31.82 -38.25
C ILE A 239 8.52 33.06 -37.65
N PRO A 240 8.03 33.59 -36.51
CA PRO A 240 8.56 34.82 -35.93
C PRO A 240 9.98 34.62 -35.42
N SER A 241 10.69 35.74 -35.30
CA SER A 241 12.00 35.77 -34.64
C SER A 241 11.86 35.45 -33.15
N ILE A 242 12.76 34.62 -32.62
CA ILE A 242 12.75 34.16 -31.22
C ILE A 242 13.99 34.66 -30.51
N THR A 243 13.84 35.13 -29.27
CA THR A 243 14.98 35.49 -28.42
C THR A 243 15.31 34.34 -27.49
N PHE A 244 16.55 33.85 -27.56
CA PHE A 244 17.12 32.91 -26.62
C PHE A 244 17.98 33.64 -25.59
N ASN A 245 17.85 33.32 -24.31
CA ASN A 245 18.66 33.88 -23.25
C ASN A 245 19.75 32.89 -22.86
N GLY A 246 20.99 33.21 -23.19
CA GLY A 246 22.16 32.38 -22.90
C GLY A 246 22.96 32.88 -21.71
N ILE A 247 23.69 31.97 -21.07
CA ILE A 247 24.73 32.28 -20.10
C ILE A 247 26.07 31.85 -20.72
N VAL A 248 27.00 32.79 -20.75
CA VAL A 248 28.35 32.58 -21.27
C VAL A 248 29.35 32.74 -20.12
N ALA A 249 30.23 31.77 -19.94
CA ALA A 249 31.33 31.86 -19.00
C ALA A 249 32.51 32.56 -19.68
N LEU A 250 32.83 33.78 -19.25
CA LEU A 250 34.00 34.50 -19.72
C LEU A 250 35.14 34.34 -18.72
N LYS A 251 36.31 33.92 -19.19
CA LYS A 251 37.50 33.84 -18.35
C LYS A 251 37.95 35.24 -17.95
N ASN A 252 37.86 35.57 -16.67
CA ASN A 252 38.35 36.82 -16.13
C ASN A 252 39.84 36.65 -15.80
N LEU A 253 40.69 37.30 -16.59
CA LEU A 253 42.15 37.23 -16.46
C LEU A 253 42.72 38.18 -15.38
N ASN A 254 41.88 39.04 -14.79
CA ASN A 254 42.27 40.08 -13.82
C ASN A 254 41.79 39.81 -12.38
N VAL A 255 41.37 38.58 -12.05
CA VAL A 255 40.95 38.25 -10.68
C VAL A 255 42.18 38.02 -9.81
N ASP A 256 42.25 38.71 -8.67
CA ASP A 256 43.29 38.52 -7.67
C ASP A 256 43.30 37.04 -7.21
N PRO A 257 44.46 36.35 -7.20
CA PRO A 257 44.58 34.96 -6.74
C PRO A 257 43.93 34.68 -5.38
N PHE A 258 43.83 35.68 -4.51
CA PHE A 258 43.19 35.56 -3.19
C PHE A 258 41.65 35.56 -3.28
N GLU A 259 41.03 36.36 -4.15
CA GLU A 259 39.58 36.38 -4.38
C GLU A 259 39.08 35.09 -5.07
N ALA A 260 39.86 34.57 -6.02
CA ALA A 260 39.54 33.31 -6.71
C ALA A 260 39.49 32.10 -5.76
N PHE A 261 40.24 32.14 -4.66
CA PHE A 261 40.29 31.07 -3.65
C PHE A 261 39.03 31.04 -2.76
N PHE A 262 38.48 32.20 -2.37
CA PHE A 262 37.28 32.28 -1.52
C PHE A 262 35.96 32.07 -2.28
N ASN A 263 35.93 32.30 -3.60
CA ASN A 263 34.75 32.07 -4.46
C ASN A 263 34.76 30.72 -5.21
N GLY A 264 35.56 29.75 -4.79
CA GLY A 264 35.50 28.38 -5.34
C GLY A 264 36.26 28.13 -6.64
N GLY A 265 37.26 28.95 -6.97
CA GLY A 265 38.31 28.61 -7.95
C GLY A 265 37.99 28.84 -9.42
N SER A 266 36.80 29.31 -9.80
CA SER A 266 36.50 29.62 -11.20
C SER A 266 36.86 31.07 -11.51
N GLY A 267 37.99 31.32 -12.16
CA GLY A 267 38.30 32.59 -12.83
C GLY A 267 37.40 32.88 -14.02
N TYR A 268 36.10 32.59 -13.91
CA TYR A 268 35.07 32.75 -14.92
C TYR A 268 33.94 33.62 -14.35
N THR A 269 33.49 34.59 -15.13
CA THR A 269 32.31 35.40 -14.83
C THR A 269 31.20 35.01 -15.80
N GLU A 270 30.02 34.69 -15.25
CA GLU A 270 28.84 34.39 -16.05
C GLU A 270 28.19 35.67 -16.55
N VAL A 271 28.08 35.81 -17.87
CA VAL A 271 27.41 36.94 -18.52
C VAL A 271 26.14 36.45 -19.20
N LYS A 272 25.01 37.06 -18.84
CA LYS A 272 23.73 36.82 -19.51
C LYS A 272 23.73 37.55 -20.85
N HIS A 273 23.41 36.84 -21.93
CA HIS A 273 23.36 37.39 -23.28
C HIS A 273 22.11 36.91 -24.01
N SER A 274 21.34 37.85 -24.56
CA SER A 274 20.13 37.54 -25.34
C SER A 274 20.47 37.45 -26.82
N ILE A 275 20.19 36.30 -27.43
CA ILE A 275 20.45 35.98 -28.83
C ILE A 275 19.13 36.01 -29.59
N LYS A 276 19.00 36.89 -30.58
CA LYS A 276 17.81 36.95 -31.43
C LYS A 276 17.98 36.04 -32.65
N ALA A 277 17.28 34.92 -32.68
CA ALA A 277 17.21 34.03 -33.82
C ALA A 277 16.31 34.64 -34.92
N PRO A 278 16.75 34.68 -36.19
CA PRO A 278 15.96 35.26 -37.27
C PRO A 278 14.67 34.48 -37.52
N GLY A 279 13.62 35.17 -37.95
CA GLY A 279 12.39 34.54 -38.42
C GLY A 279 12.57 33.88 -39.80
N LEU A 280 11.60 33.07 -40.21
CA LEU A 280 11.61 32.35 -41.48
C LEU A 280 10.20 32.29 -42.08
N THR A 281 10.06 32.59 -43.37
CA THR A 281 8.78 32.45 -44.08
C THR A 281 8.73 31.14 -44.87
N LEU A 282 7.61 30.43 -44.77
CA LEU A 282 7.28 29.23 -45.54
C LEU A 282 6.14 29.53 -46.52
N GLN A 283 6.25 29.04 -47.76
CA GLN A 283 5.20 29.11 -48.76
C GLN A 283 4.41 27.79 -48.77
N VAL A 284 3.18 27.82 -48.29
CA VAL A 284 2.29 26.67 -48.26
C VAL A 284 1.39 26.69 -49.48
N VAL A 285 1.39 25.60 -50.24
CA VAL A 285 0.55 25.43 -51.43
C VAL A 285 -0.63 24.47 -51.15
N PRO A 286 -1.81 24.70 -51.73
CA PRO A 286 -2.95 23.79 -51.60
C PRO A 286 -2.66 22.44 -52.25
N LEU A 287 -3.26 21.36 -51.73
CA LEU A 287 -3.27 20.08 -52.43
C LEU A 287 -4.15 20.18 -53.70
N PRO A 288 -3.70 19.68 -54.87
CA PRO A 288 -4.47 19.74 -56.11
C PRO A 288 -5.71 18.86 -56.04
N ASN A 289 -6.82 19.19 -56.71
CA ASN A 289 -7.98 18.31 -56.99
C ASN A 289 -8.41 17.35 -55.86
N ARG A 290 -8.79 17.88 -54.69
CA ARG A 290 -9.13 17.08 -53.49
C ARG A 290 -10.33 16.14 -53.72
N PRO A 291 -10.17 14.81 -53.60
CA PRO A 291 -11.26 13.84 -53.80
C PRO A 291 -12.22 13.80 -52.59
N ALA A 292 -13.46 13.38 -52.85
CA ALA A 292 -14.42 13.07 -51.79
C ALA A 292 -13.92 11.90 -50.93
N GLY A 293 -14.00 12.02 -49.60
CA GLY A 293 -13.49 11.00 -48.68
C GLY A 293 -11.99 11.09 -48.35
N PHE A 294 -11.29 12.15 -48.79
CA PHE A 294 -9.91 12.41 -48.38
C PHE A 294 -9.78 12.48 -46.85
N SER A 295 -8.90 11.66 -46.28
CA SER A 295 -8.73 11.55 -44.83
C SER A 295 -8.01 12.74 -44.21
N GLY A 296 -7.36 13.59 -45.01
CA GLY A 296 -6.42 14.59 -44.53
C GLY A 296 -4.98 14.06 -44.43
N GLY A 297 -4.75 12.78 -44.72
CA GLY A 297 -3.42 12.17 -44.70
C GLY A 297 -2.52 12.67 -45.82
N VAL A 298 -1.35 13.19 -45.45
CA VAL A 298 -0.28 13.62 -46.36
C VAL A 298 1.02 12.94 -45.92
N GLY A 299 1.59 12.10 -46.79
CA GLY A 299 2.75 11.28 -46.46
C GLY A 299 2.68 9.92 -47.16
N LYS A 300 3.22 8.88 -46.52
CA LYS A 300 3.25 7.51 -47.04
C LYS A 300 2.62 6.57 -46.04
N PHE A 301 1.50 5.96 -46.41
CA PHE A 301 0.71 5.12 -45.51
C PHE A 301 0.42 3.75 -46.10
N THR A 302 0.11 2.82 -45.20
CA THR A 302 -0.37 1.48 -45.45
C THR A 302 -1.60 1.24 -44.58
N LEU A 303 -2.53 0.43 -45.05
CA LEU A 303 -3.78 0.12 -44.37
C LEU A 303 -3.82 -1.37 -44.08
N SER A 304 -4.11 -1.73 -42.84
CA SER A 304 -4.36 -3.12 -42.42
C SER A 304 -5.64 -3.15 -41.61
N VAL A 305 -6.56 -4.05 -41.95
CA VAL A 305 -7.83 -4.18 -41.25
C VAL A 305 -8.03 -5.64 -40.86
N GLY A 306 -8.38 -5.88 -39.60
CA GLY A 306 -8.60 -7.22 -39.07
C GLY A 306 -9.79 -7.28 -38.14
N LEU A 307 -10.40 -8.47 -38.08
CA LEU A 307 -11.36 -8.84 -37.04
C LEU A 307 -10.61 -9.52 -35.89
N ASN A 308 -11.05 -9.26 -34.66
CA ASN A 308 -10.58 -10.03 -33.50
C ASN A 308 -11.03 -11.49 -33.54
N LYS A 309 -12.23 -11.75 -34.10
CA LYS A 309 -12.83 -13.08 -34.26
C LYS A 309 -13.60 -13.13 -35.58
N ASN A 310 -13.44 -14.24 -36.32
CA ASN A 310 -14.19 -14.48 -37.56
C ASN A 310 -15.50 -15.24 -37.31
N GLU A 311 -15.66 -15.80 -36.11
CA GLU A 311 -16.87 -16.50 -35.67
C GLU A 311 -17.26 -16.00 -34.28
N VAL A 312 -18.50 -15.58 -34.13
CA VAL A 312 -19.07 -15.09 -32.86
C VAL A 312 -20.50 -15.57 -32.69
N LYS A 313 -21.04 -15.38 -31.51
CA LYS A 313 -22.47 -15.56 -31.26
C LYS A 313 -23.23 -14.24 -31.41
N THR A 314 -24.54 -14.31 -31.57
CA THR A 314 -25.43 -13.15 -31.45
C THR A 314 -25.22 -12.45 -30.10
N ASN A 315 -25.33 -11.11 -30.08
CA ASN A 315 -25.07 -10.24 -28.93
C ASN A 315 -23.62 -10.23 -28.39
N GLU A 316 -22.71 -11.00 -28.97
CA GLU A 316 -21.29 -10.98 -28.60
C GLU A 316 -20.54 -9.86 -29.37
N PRO A 317 -19.86 -8.93 -28.67
CA PRO A 317 -19.19 -7.82 -29.34
C PRO A 317 -17.99 -8.29 -30.17
N ILE A 318 -17.92 -7.78 -31.41
CA ILE A 318 -16.75 -7.89 -32.28
C ILE A 318 -15.95 -6.59 -32.28
N LYS A 319 -14.66 -6.72 -32.54
CA LYS A 319 -13.75 -5.58 -32.69
C LYS A 319 -13.13 -5.63 -34.08
N VAL A 320 -13.39 -4.60 -34.88
CA VAL A 320 -12.72 -4.36 -36.16
C VAL A 320 -11.59 -3.38 -35.91
N SER A 321 -10.36 -3.87 -35.99
CA SER A 321 -9.15 -3.06 -35.82
C SER A 321 -8.67 -2.57 -37.17
N VAL A 322 -8.74 -1.26 -37.40
CA VAL A 322 -8.21 -0.57 -38.58
C VAL A 322 -6.90 0.09 -38.19
N THR A 323 -5.79 -0.43 -38.71
CA THR A 323 -4.44 0.11 -38.48
C THR A 323 -3.97 0.88 -39.72
N VAL A 324 -3.70 2.17 -39.54
CA VAL A 324 -3.03 3.02 -40.53
C VAL A 324 -1.58 3.19 -40.10
N ASN A 325 -0.65 2.60 -40.84
CA ASN A 325 0.78 2.62 -40.53
C ASN A 325 1.56 3.40 -41.59
N GLY A 326 2.52 4.24 -41.20
CA GLY A 326 3.32 4.98 -42.16
C GLY A 326 4.09 6.15 -41.58
N THR A 327 4.38 7.13 -42.44
CA THR A 327 5.10 8.37 -42.11
C THR A 327 4.38 9.58 -42.68
N GLY A 328 4.25 10.65 -41.88
CA GLY A 328 3.60 11.89 -42.30
C GLY A 328 2.87 12.59 -41.17
N ASN A 329 1.64 13.05 -41.42
CA ASN A 329 0.78 13.72 -40.45
C ASN A 329 -0.21 12.77 -39.75
N LEU A 330 0.21 11.56 -39.37
CA LEU A 330 -0.65 10.49 -38.83
C LEU A 330 -1.62 10.94 -37.72
N LYS A 331 -1.21 11.85 -36.82
CA LYS A 331 -2.08 12.32 -35.71
C LYS A 331 -3.20 13.27 -36.15
N LEU A 332 -3.12 13.81 -37.37
CA LEU A 332 -4.06 14.80 -37.91
C LEU A 332 -5.03 14.21 -38.93
N ILE A 333 -4.94 12.90 -39.21
CA ILE A 333 -5.83 12.23 -40.17
C ILE A 333 -7.19 11.95 -39.54
N LYS A 334 -8.23 11.99 -40.36
CA LYS A 334 -9.57 11.51 -40.00
C LYS A 334 -9.57 9.99 -39.93
N ALA A 335 -10.23 9.44 -38.91
CA ALA A 335 -10.39 8.00 -38.74
C ALA A 335 -11.10 7.38 -39.97
N PRO A 336 -10.59 6.27 -40.55
CA PRO A 336 -11.25 5.62 -41.69
C PRO A 336 -12.58 5.01 -41.30
N SER A 337 -13.67 5.32 -41.99
CA SER A 337 -15.01 4.83 -41.62
C SER A 337 -15.22 3.36 -41.97
N VAL A 338 -15.85 2.62 -41.05
CA VAL A 338 -16.26 1.23 -41.25
C VAL A 338 -17.78 1.17 -41.42
N ASN A 339 -18.24 0.68 -42.58
CA ASN A 339 -19.66 0.53 -42.86
C ASN A 339 -20.11 -0.89 -42.46
N TYR A 340 -21.06 -1.00 -41.54
CA TYR A 340 -21.64 -2.28 -41.14
C TYR A 340 -22.99 -2.52 -41.83
N PRO A 341 -23.40 -3.79 -42.04
CA PRO A 341 -24.78 -4.15 -42.35
C PRO A 341 -25.77 -3.61 -41.31
N LYS A 342 -27.09 -3.63 -41.62
CA LYS A 342 -28.13 -3.05 -40.75
C LYS A 342 -28.27 -3.75 -39.39
N ASP A 343 -27.80 -4.99 -39.27
CA ASP A 343 -27.97 -5.85 -38.09
C ASP A 343 -26.90 -5.67 -37.00
N PHE A 344 -26.18 -4.54 -37.01
CA PHE A 344 -25.10 -4.25 -36.05
C PHE A 344 -25.35 -2.97 -35.28
N ASP A 345 -25.28 -3.06 -33.95
CA ASP A 345 -25.14 -1.88 -33.09
C ASP A 345 -23.69 -1.41 -33.10
N ARG A 346 -23.51 -0.09 -33.20
CA ARG A 346 -22.21 0.56 -33.41
C ARG A 346 -21.88 1.41 -32.20
N TYR A 347 -20.62 1.36 -31.80
CA TYR A 347 -20.09 2.16 -30.69
C TYR A 347 -18.99 3.09 -31.17
N ASP A 348 -18.64 4.04 -30.31
CA ASP A 348 -17.57 5.00 -30.58
C ASP A 348 -16.22 4.30 -30.79
N VAL A 349 -15.47 4.81 -31.77
CA VAL A 349 -14.16 4.29 -32.12
C VAL A 349 -13.13 4.59 -31.03
N GLN A 350 -12.42 3.56 -30.58
CA GLN A 350 -11.29 3.73 -29.67
C GLN A 350 -10.01 3.93 -30.49
N THR A 351 -9.31 5.04 -30.27
CA THR A 351 -8.08 5.36 -31.00
C THR A 351 -6.84 5.14 -30.13
N THR A 352 -5.89 4.34 -30.61
CA THR A 352 -4.60 4.11 -29.98
C THR A 352 -3.47 4.69 -30.85
N ASP A 353 -2.69 5.60 -30.28
CA ASP A 353 -1.52 6.21 -30.90
C ASP A 353 -0.26 5.39 -30.57
N LYS A 354 0.33 4.76 -31.59
CA LYS A 354 1.64 4.06 -31.51
C LYS A 354 2.65 4.72 -32.44
N THR A 355 2.66 6.04 -32.44
CA THR A 355 3.56 6.81 -33.29
C THR A 355 4.64 7.52 -32.50
N GLU A 356 5.79 7.67 -33.14
CA GLU A 356 6.93 8.42 -32.66
C GLU A 356 7.15 9.64 -33.55
N LEU A 357 7.59 10.74 -32.94
CA LEU A 357 7.95 11.92 -33.70
C LEU A 357 9.37 11.75 -34.24
N THR A 358 9.55 11.96 -35.55
CA THR A 358 10.85 11.86 -36.22
C THR A 358 11.13 13.11 -37.06
N SER A 359 12.35 13.24 -37.56
CA SER A 359 12.75 14.34 -38.45
C SER A 359 11.97 14.39 -39.78
N ARG A 360 11.30 13.30 -40.16
CA ARG A 360 10.49 13.18 -41.39
C ARG A 360 8.99 13.41 -41.17
N GLY A 361 8.56 13.63 -39.93
CA GLY A 361 7.16 13.67 -39.54
C GLY A 361 6.85 12.68 -38.41
N VAL A 362 5.56 12.41 -38.21
CA VAL A 362 5.12 11.35 -37.31
C VAL A 362 5.24 10.00 -38.03
N GLU A 363 5.95 9.05 -37.41
CA GLU A 363 6.19 7.70 -37.94
C GLU A 363 5.61 6.65 -36.99
N GLY A 364 4.98 5.61 -37.54
CA GLY A 364 4.42 4.51 -36.76
C GLY A 364 2.98 4.20 -37.15
N SER A 365 2.18 3.77 -36.18
CA SER A 365 0.81 3.27 -36.44
C SER A 365 -0.25 4.00 -35.62
N MET A 366 -1.33 4.40 -36.27
CA MET A 366 -2.59 4.76 -35.64
C MET A 366 -3.56 3.58 -35.72
N VAL A 367 -4.07 3.11 -34.59
CA VAL A 367 -5.00 1.98 -34.53
C VAL A 367 -6.37 2.49 -34.11
N TYR A 368 -7.38 2.21 -34.94
CA TYR A 368 -8.78 2.56 -34.72
C TYR A 368 -9.58 1.28 -34.49
N ASP A 369 -9.99 1.07 -33.24
CA ASP A 369 -10.76 -0.09 -32.82
C ASP A 369 -12.25 0.25 -32.82
N TYR A 370 -12.97 -0.29 -33.80
CA TYR A 370 -14.42 -0.16 -33.92
C TYR A 370 -15.10 -1.34 -33.24
N LEU A 371 -15.91 -1.06 -32.21
CA LEU A 371 -16.71 -2.07 -31.54
C LEU A 371 -18.09 -2.13 -32.19
N ALA A 372 -18.53 -3.34 -32.55
CA ALA A 372 -19.86 -3.57 -33.10
C ALA A 372 -20.48 -4.85 -32.51
N VAL A 373 -21.80 -4.88 -32.38
CA VAL A 373 -22.51 -6.05 -31.81
C VAL A 373 -23.53 -6.57 -32.83
N PRO A 374 -23.39 -7.81 -33.33
CA PRO A 374 -24.35 -8.42 -34.24
C PRO A 374 -25.63 -8.85 -33.51
N ARG A 375 -26.79 -8.49 -34.03
CA ARG A 375 -28.10 -8.82 -33.43
C ARG A 375 -28.76 -10.07 -34.01
N ASN A 376 -28.45 -10.41 -35.25
CA ASN A 376 -29.06 -11.53 -35.96
C ASN A 376 -28.02 -12.59 -36.30
N GLN A 377 -28.44 -13.86 -36.33
CA GLN A 377 -27.59 -14.96 -36.80
C GLN A 377 -27.43 -14.90 -38.33
N GLY A 378 -26.28 -15.37 -38.83
CA GLY A 378 -26.02 -15.43 -40.26
C GLY A 378 -24.57 -15.13 -40.62
N LYS A 379 -24.29 -15.19 -41.91
CA LYS A 379 -22.98 -14.84 -42.47
C LYS A 379 -23.02 -13.40 -42.94
N PHE A 380 -22.29 -12.53 -42.26
CA PHE A 380 -22.22 -11.10 -42.60
C PHE A 380 -20.91 -10.79 -43.33
N GLU A 381 -21.02 -9.97 -44.37
CA GLU A 381 -19.87 -9.40 -45.06
C GLU A 381 -19.74 -7.92 -44.69
N ILE A 382 -18.61 -7.56 -44.08
CA ILE A 382 -18.24 -6.16 -43.83
C ILE A 382 -17.47 -5.69 -45.08
N PRO A 383 -17.96 -4.65 -45.79
CA PRO A 383 -17.32 -4.13 -46.99
C PRO A 383 -15.89 -3.63 -46.72
N PRO A 384 -15.03 -3.61 -47.75
CA PRO A 384 -13.71 -3.00 -47.68
C PRO A 384 -13.72 -1.61 -47.06
N VAL A 385 -12.79 -1.37 -46.14
CA VAL A 385 -12.52 -0.04 -45.61
C VAL A 385 -11.60 0.68 -46.59
N GLU A 386 -11.97 1.91 -46.95
CA GLU A 386 -11.21 2.75 -47.87
C GLU A 386 -10.47 3.84 -47.10
N PHE A 387 -9.23 4.11 -47.49
CA PHE A 387 -8.41 5.18 -46.95
C PHE A 387 -7.72 5.94 -48.09
N ILE A 388 -8.10 7.20 -48.28
CA ILE A 388 -7.58 8.07 -49.34
C ILE A 388 -6.61 9.07 -48.73
N TYR A 389 -5.37 9.08 -49.22
CA TYR A 389 -4.30 9.98 -48.77
C TYR A 389 -3.54 10.58 -49.95
N TYR A 390 -2.78 11.66 -49.71
CA TYR A 390 -1.91 12.28 -50.70
C TYR A 390 -0.47 11.81 -50.52
N ASP A 391 0.09 11.17 -51.55
CA ASP A 391 1.45 10.67 -51.53
C ASP A 391 2.41 11.70 -52.15
N LEU A 392 3.29 12.25 -51.30
CA LEU A 392 4.28 13.27 -51.66
C LEU A 392 5.35 12.76 -52.63
N GLU A 393 5.65 11.46 -52.68
CA GLU A 393 6.63 10.90 -53.61
C GLU A 393 6.06 10.86 -55.03
N SER A 394 4.78 10.50 -55.17
CA SER A 394 4.09 10.39 -56.46
C SER A 394 3.31 11.63 -56.88
N ASN A 395 3.21 12.64 -56.01
CA ASN A 395 2.39 13.84 -56.18
C ASN A 395 0.94 13.54 -56.64
N SER A 396 0.33 12.50 -56.05
CA SER A 396 -1.00 12.04 -56.42
C SER A 396 -1.74 11.44 -55.23
N TYR A 397 -3.08 11.39 -55.30
CA TYR A 397 -3.88 10.70 -54.30
C TYR A 397 -3.82 9.19 -54.50
N LYS A 398 -3.62 8.47 -53.41
CA LYS A 398 -3.68 7.01 -53.36
C LYS A 398 -4.86 6.57 -52.52
N THR A 399 -5.59 5.58 -53.04
CA THR A 399 -6.71 4.94 -52.34
C THR A 399 -6.27 3.55 -51.91
N LEU A 400 -6.15 3.33 -50.62
CA LEU A 400 -5.94 2.01 -50.04
C LEU A 400 -7.29 1.39 -49.71
N LYS A 401 -7.47 0.12 -50.07
CA LYS A 401 -8.67 -0.65 -49.74
C LYS A 401 -8.28 -1.92 -49.02
N SER A 402 -8.97 -2.25 -47.93
CA SER A 402 -8.80 -3.55 -47.30
C SER A 402 -9.50 -4.65 -48.11
N SER A 403 -9.23 -5.91 -47.80
CA SER A 403 -10.13 -6.99 -48.19
C SER A 403 -11.48 -6.85 -47.46
N LYS A 404 -12.54 -7.42 -48.04
CA LYS A 404 -13.80 -7.62 -47.32
C LYS A 404 -13.57 -8.55 -46.13
N LEU A 405 -14.29 -8.34 -45.04
CA LEU A 405 -14.21 -9.18 -43.85
C LEU A 405 -15.47 -10.03 -43.76
N VAL A 406 -15.32 -11.31 -43.48
CA VAL A 406 -16.43 -12.26 -43.37
C VAL A 406 -16.56 -12.67 -41.91
N LEU A 407 -17.75 -12.50 -41.36
CA LEU A 407 -18.09 -12.86 -39.99
C LEU A 407 -19.22 -13.89 -39.99
N ASN A 408 -18.98 -15.05 -39.38
CA ASN A 408 -20.01 -16.04 -39.13
C ASN A 408 -20.61 -15.79 -37.74
N VAL A 409 -21.88 -15.40 -37.69
CA VAL A 409 -22.63 -15.23 -36.44
C VAL A 409 -23.51 -16.45 -36.23
N SER A 410 -23.11 -17.29 -35.29
CA SER A 410 -23.91 -18.42 -34.84
C SER A 410 -24.97 -17.96 -33.83
N LYS A 411 -26.10 -18.67 -33.76
CA LYS A 411 -27.09 -18.42 -32.72
C LYS A 411 -26.45 -18.66 -31.36
N ASN A 412 -26.55 -17.71 -30.43
CA ASN A 412 -26.24 -18.00 -29.06
C ASN A 412 -27.28 -19.02 -28.52
N PRO A 413 -26.90 -20.18 -27.98
CA PRO A 413 -27.84 -21.06 -27.28
C PRO A 413 -28.50 -20.35 -26.10
N GLU A 414 -27.83 -19.32 -25.57
CA GLU A 414 -28.40 -18.43 -24.57
C GLU A 414 -29.49 -17.52 -25.12
N ASP A 415 -29.69 -17.33 -26.44
CA ASP A 415 -30.80 -16.56 -27.00
C ASP A 415 -32.12 -17.34 -26.99
N ASP A 416 -32.09 -18.68 -27.09
CA ASP A 416 -33.29 -19.48 -26.77
C ASP A 416 -33.51 -19.50 -25.26
N ILE A 417 -32.44 -19.37 -24.46
CA ILE A 417 -32.54 -19.06 -23.03
C ILE A 417 -32.87 -17.57 -22.82
N GLU A 418 -32.74 -16.66 -23.78
CA GLU A 418 -32.99 -15.20 -23.63
C GLU A 418 -34.38 -14.86 -24.16
N VAL A 419 -34.94 -15.65 -25.08
CA VAL A 419 -36.35 -15.65 -25.49
C VAL A 419 -37.18 -16.51 -24.53
N ALA A 420 -36.66 -17.66 -24.06
CA ALA A 420 -37.26 -18.38 -22.93
C ALA A 420 -37.03 -17.67 -21.60
N LYS A 421 -35.93 -16.91 -21.42
CA LYS A 421 -35.83 -15.89 -20.36
C LYS A 421 -36.56 -14.62 -20.78
N SER A 422 -36.97 -14.32 -21.99
CA SER A 422 -37.89 -13.17 -22.20
C SER A 422 -39.31 -13.55 -21.78
N GLN A 423 -39.63 -14.85 -21.82
CA GLN A 423 -40.86 -15.41 -21.27
C GLN A 423 -40.72 -15.97 -19.83
N ALA A 424 -39.50 -16.11 -19.30
CA ALA A 424 -39.20 -16.46 -17.89
C ALA A 424 -38.50 -15.35 -17.09
N LEU A 425 -38.11 -14.22 -17.69
CA LEU A 425 -37.75 -12.91 -17.11
C LEU A 425 -39.04 -12.11 -16.99
N SER A 426 -39.95 -12.68 -16.22
CA SER A 426 -40.75 -11.88 -15.32
C SER A 426 -39.90 -11.37 -14.13
N ASP A 427 -38.57 -11.31 -14.23
CA ASP A 427 -37.71 -10.83 -13.13
C ASP A 427 -36.51 -10.00 -13.63
N ASN A 428 -36.75 -9.17 -14.65
CA ASN A 428 -35.91 -7.99 -14.95
C ASN A 428 -36.32 -6.80 -14.08
N ASP A 429 -36.58 -7.10 -12.82
CA ASP A 429 -37.09 -6.20 -11.83
C ASP A 429 -36.12 -6.14 -10.66
N ILE A 430 -36.14 -5.03 -9.94
CA ILE A 430 -35.42 -4.95 -8.67
C ILE A 430 -35.98 -6.00 -7.71
N ARG A 431 -35.13 -6.56 -6.82
CA ARG A 431 -35.60 -7.38 -5.71
C ARG A 431 -36.61 -6.59 -4.89
N ASP A 432 -37.62 -7.28 -4.38
CA ASP A 432 -38.75 -6.63 -3.72
C ASP A 432 -38.36 -5.93 -2.41
N ILE A 433 -39.29 -5.15 -1.85
CA ILE A 433 -39.12 -4.46 -0.57
C ILE A 433 -38.96 -5.45 0.59
N LYS A 434 -38.25 -5.02 1.63
CA LYS A 434 -38.08 -5.78 2.88
C LYS A 434 -39.29 -5.56 3.78
N ILE A 435 -40.07 -6.60 4.01
CA ILE A 435 -41.28 -6.56 4.85
C ILE A 435 -40.93 -6.87 6.30
N GLY A 436 -41.59 -6.20 7.25
CA GLY A 436 -41.44 -6.45 8.69
C GLY A 436 -40.85 -5.26 9.46
N PRO A 437 -40.80 -5.33 10.80
CA PRO A 437 -40.38 -4.20 11.62
C PRO A 437 -38.92 -3.84 11.35
N SER A 438 -38.67 -2.60 10.93
CA SER A 438 -37.31 -2.06 10.81
C SER A 438 -36.86 -1.45 12.13
N VAL A 439 -35.62 -1.73 12.53
CA VAL A 439 -34.98 -0.99 13.62
C VAL A 439 -34.66 0.42 13.12
N ILE A 440 -35.36 1.40 13.67
CA ILE A 440 -35.10 2.83 13.44
C ILE A 440 -34.11 3.25 14.52
N SER A 441 -32.93 3.71 14.11
CA SER A 441 -31.92 4.23 15.04
C SER A 441 -31.64 5.68 14.74
N ASP A 442 -31.65 6.51 15.79
CA ASP A 442 -31.23 7.90 15.72
C ASP A 442 -29.70 8.04 15.78
N ASP A 443 -29.02 7.09 16.43
CA ASP A 443 -27.56 7.10 16.63
C ASP A 443 -26.94 5.73 16.31
N ILE A 444 -25.71 5.75 15.81
CA ILE A 444 -24.90 4.53 15.63
C ILE A 444 -24.47 4.02 17.01
N PHE A 445 -24.63 2.73 17.29
CA PHE A 445 -24.34 2.16 18.61
C PHE A 445 -22.85 2.26 18.97
N PHE A 446 -21.97 2.09 17.99
CA PHE A 446 -20.52 2.22 18.18
C PHE A 446 -20.12 3.63 18.63
N GLY A 447 -19.40 3.73 19.76
CA GLY A 447 -19.00 5.01 20.35
C GLY A 447 -20.05 5.70 21.23
N SER A 448 -21.30 5.19 21.24
CA SER A 448 -22.37 5.66 22.12
C SER A 448 -22.02 5.52 23.61
N PHE A 449 -22.75 6.23 24.46
CA PHE A 449 -22.61 6.08 25.92
C PHE A 449 -22.86 4.64 26.38
N ARG A 450 -23.84 3.96 25.77
CA ARG A 450 -24.16 2.55 26.07
C ARG A 450 -23.00 1.62 25.73
N TYR A 451 -22.38 1.79 24.56
CA TYR A 451 -21.19 1.04 24.15
C TYR A 451 -20.03 1.19 25.14
N LYS A 452 -19.73 2.43 25.57
CA LYS A 452 -18.68 2.73 26.56
C LYS A 452 -18.98 2.10 27.93
N LEU A 453 -20.25 2.10 28.35
CA LEU A 453 -20.68 1.49 29.60
C LEU A 453 -20.43 -0.03 29.61
N VAL A 454 -20.78 -0.72 28.52
CA VAL A 454 -20.55 -2.18 28.39
C VAL A 454 -19.05 -2.51 28.43
N LEU A 455 -18.20 -1.77 27.72
CA LEU A 455 -16.75 -1.96 27.78
C LEU A 455 -16.19 -1.75 29.19
N THR A 456 -16.68 -0.71 29.89
CA THR A 456 -16.27 -0.43 31.27
C THR A 456 -16.66 -1.56 32.22
N LEU A 457 -17.86 -2.14 32.05
CA LEU A 457 -18.31 -3.30 32.82
C LEU A 457 -17.36 -4.50 32.64
N PHE A 458 -17.00 -4.83 31.41
CA PHE A 458 -16.06 -5.90 31.11
C PHE A 458 -14.66 -5.65 31.72
N PHE A 459 -14.19 -4.41 31.67
CA PHE A 459 -12.92 -4.02 32.26
C PHE A 459 -12.92 -4.17 33.79
N LEU A 460 -13.99 -3.72 34.46
CA LEU A 460 -14.17 -3.90 35.90
C LEU A 460 -14.24 -5.38 36.29
N LEU A 461 -14.92 -6.20 35.49
CA LEU A 461 -15.01 -7.65 35.72
C LEU A 461 -13.63 -8.32 35.64
N PHE A 462 -12.82 -7.95 34.64
CA PHE A 462 -11.44 -8.43 34.50
C PHE A 462 -10.57 -8.02 35.70
N ILE A 463 -10.66 -6.77 36.15
CA ILE A 463 -9.95 -6.28 37.34
C ILE A 463 -10.39 -7.03 38.60
N GLY A 464 -11.70 -7.17 38.83
CA GLY A 464 -12.24 -7.87 39.99
C GLY A 464 -11.73 -9.32 40.07
N MET A 465 -11.67 -10.02 38.95
CA MET A 465 -11.11 -11.37 38.88
C MET A 465 -9.62 -11.43 39.19
N PHE A 466 -8.84 -10.45 38.72
CA PHE A 466 -7.42 -10.35 39.04
C PHE A 466 -7.18 -10.18 40.54
N PHE A 467 -7.98 -9.34 41.21
CA PHE A 467 -7.91 -9.17 42.67
C PHE A 467 -8.31 -10.43 43.44
N ILE A 468 -9.39 -11.11 43.05
CA ILE A 468 -9.80 -12.39 43.65
C ILE A 468 -8.68 -13.43 43.52
N PHE A 469 -8.01 -13.49 42.37
CA PHE A 469 -6.87 -14.39 42.16
C PHE A 469 -5.69 -14.05 43.08
N LYS A 470 -5.31 -12.77 43.19
CA LYS A 470 -4.23 -12.32 44.08
C LYS A 470 -4.51 -12.66 45.54
N TYR A 471 -5.75 -12.47 45.97
CA TYR A 471 -6.20 -12.81 47.33
C TYR A 471 -6.09 -14.31 47.61
N LYS A 472 -6.54 -15.16 46.67
CA LYS A 472 -6.51 -16.62 46.84
C LYS A 472 -5.10 -17.21 46.86
N LYS A 473 -4.17 -16.67 46.06
CA LYS A 473 -2.75 -17.10 46.04
C LYS A 473 -2.03 -16.77 47.34
N ASN A 474 -2.23 -15.56 47.86
CA ASN A 474 -1.62 -15.13 49.13
C ASN A 474 -2.22 -15.86 50.34
N GLY A 475 -3.51 -16.25 50.28
CA GLY A 475 -4.16 -17.04 51.31
C GLY A 475 -3.52 -18.41 51.53
N THR A 476 -3.12 -19.13 50.49
CA THR A 476 -2.63 -20.53 50.63
C THR A 476 -1.20 -20.69 51.15
N ASP A 477 -0.31 -19.72 50.92
CA ASP A 477 1.11 -19.86 51.29
C ASP A 477 1.40 -19.56 52.77
N TRP A 478 0.66 -18.65 53.41
CA TRP A 478 0.85 -18.36 54.84
C TRP A 478 0.42 -19.53 55.74
N TYR A 479 -0.66 -20.24 55.36
CA TYR A 479 -1.18 -21.37 56.13
C TYR A 479 -0.28 -22.61 56.04
N LYS A 480 0.25 -22.95 54.85
CA LYS A 480 1.19 -24.09 54.68
C LYS A 480 2.52 -23.86 55.39
N GLN A 481 3.00 -22.62 55.46
CA GLN A 481 4.20 -22.29 56.24
C GLN A 481 4.01 -22.50 57.74
N LYS A 482 2.80 -22.27 58.29
CA LYS A 482 2.50 -22.43 59.72
C LYS A 482 2.40 -23.91 60.13
N GLU A 483 1.88 -24.76 59.24
CA GLU A 483 1.80 -26.23 59.44
C GLU A 483 3.19 -26.89 59.43
N ASN A 484 4.04 -26.58 58.44
CA ASN A 484 5.41 -27.13 58.38
C ASN A 484 6.29 -26.65 59.56
N ARG A 485 5.98 -25.50 60.16
CA ARG A 485 6.63 -25.04 61.40
C ARG A 485 6.25 -25.92 62.59
N ALA A 486 5.02 -26.43 62.69
CA ALA A 486 4.58 -27.29 63.79
C ALA A 486 5.46 -28.55 63.90
N ASN A 487 5.66 -29.23 62.77
CA ASN A 487 6.46 -30.46 62.70
C ASN A 487 7.94 -30.18 63.01
N LYS A 488 8.47 -29.05 62.52
CA LYS A 488 9.85 -28.63 62.79
C LYS A 488 10.08 -28.28 64.26
N VAL A 489 9.10 -27.63 64.90
CA VAL A 489 9.15 -27.28 66.33
C VAL A 489 9.03 -28.52 67.20
N ALA A 490 8.08 -29.41 66.91
CA ALA A 490 7.92 -30.68 67.61
C ALA A 490 9.18 -31.56 67.52
N ALA A 491 9.75 -31.71 66.31
CA ALA A 491 11.00 -32.46 66.11
C ALA A 491 12.19 -31.84 66.87
N LYS A 492 12.27 -30.51 66.96
CA LYS A 492 13.32 -29.83 67.74
C LYS A 492 13.16 -30.11 69.24
N ARG A 493 11.94 -30.01 69.76
CA ARG A 493 11.61 -30.30 71.17
C ARG A 493 11.87 -31.76 71.53
N LEU A 494 11.49 -32.70 70.67
CA LEU A 494 11.76 -34.13 70.86
C LEU A 494 13.27 -34.45 70.83
N ARG A 495 14.09 -33.73 70.05
CA ARG A 495 15.56 -33.86 70.14
C ARG A 495 16.11 -33.38 71.48
N THR A 496 15.56 -32.29 72.02
CA THR A 496 15.90 -31.81 73.38
C THR A 496 15.49 -32.82 74.44
N ALA A 497 14.28 -33.39 74.34
CA ALA A 497 13.83 -34.45 75.22
C ALA A 497 14.77 -35.67 75.16
N LYS A 498 15.17 -36.12 73.96
CA LYS A 498 16.15 -37.20 73.80
C LYS A 498 17.51 -36.90 74.46
N LYS A 499 17.95 -35.64 74.43
CA LYS A 499 19.17 -35.20 75.14
C LYS A 499 18.99 -35.24 76.66
N LEU A 500 17.88 -34.74 77.18
CA LEU A 500 17.55 -34.78 78.61
C LEU A 500 17.42 -36.23 79.14
N MET A 501 16.91 -37.13 78.30
CA MET A 501 16.88 -38.57 78.57
C MET A 501 18.28 -39.18 78.66
N SER A 502 19.23 -38.75 77.82
CA SER A 502 20.64 -39.21 77.92
C SER A 502 21.39 -38.61 79.11
N GLU A 503 20.91 -37.48 79.64
CA GLU A 503 21.45 -36.79 80.81
C GLU A 503 20.77 -37.24 82.13
N ASP A 504 19.90 -38.25 82.08
CA ASP A 504 19.12 -38.81 83.21
C ASP A 504 18.21 -37.78 83.92
N ASN A 505 17.87 -36.68 83.24
CA ASN A 505 17.01 -35.62 83.76
C ASN A 505 15.53 -35.94 83.49
N GLN A 506 14.94 -36.74 84.37
CA GLN A 506 13.55 -37.21 84.27
C GLN A 506 12.51 -36.07 84.23
N ALA A 507 12.61 -35.12 85.16
CA ALA A 507 11.64 -34.02 85.24
C ALA A 507 11.70 -33.11 84.00
N GLY A 508 12.90 -32.83 83.49
CA GLY A 508 13.09 -32.07 82.27
C GLY A 508 12.61 -32.81 81.03
N PHE A 509 12.80 -34.13 80.97
CA PHE A 509 12.34 -34.96 79.86
C PHE A 509 10.82 -34.88 79.69
N TYR A 510 10.05 -35.18 80.73
CA TYR A 510 8.59 -35.22 80.63
C TYR A 510 7.97 -33.82 80.39
N ASP A 511 8.53 -32.74 80.95
CA ASP A 511 8.09 -31.37 80.64
C ASP A 511 8.32 -30.99 79.17
N GLU A 512 9.47 -31.37 78.61
CA GLU A 512 9.80 -31.04 77.22
C GLU A 512 8.99 -31.89 76.22
N VAL A 513 8.67 -33.15 76.55
CA VAL A 513 7.77 -34.01 75.76
C VAL A 513 6.33 -33.49 75.81
N LEU A 514 5.83 -33.11 76.98
CA LEU A 514 4.50 -32.54 77.15
C LEU A 514 4.35 -31.24 76.34
N ARG A 515 5.35 -30.36 76.39
CA ARG A 515 5.41 -29.13 75.56
C ARG A 515 5.48 -29.43 74.06
N ALA A 516 6.15 -30.53 73.68
CA ALA A 516 6.22 -30.96 72.29
C ALA A 516 4.85 -31.40 71.76
N LEU A 517 4.10 -32.19 72.53
CA LEU A 517 2.76 -32.69 72.19
C LEU A 517 1.72 -31.56 72.11
N TRP A 518 1.61 -30.74 73.16
CA TRP A 518 0.68 -29.60 73.18
C TRP A 518 1.02 -28.57 72.10
N GLY A 519 2.31 -28.29 71.90
CA GLY A 519 2.77 -27.42 70.83
C GLY A 519 2.44 -27.98 69.45
N TYR A 520 2.75 -29.24 69.20
CA TYR A 520 2.45 -29.92 67.93
C TYR A 520 0.97 -29.81 67.58
N ILE A 521 0.09 -30.21 68.50
CA ILE A 521 -1.35 -30.29 68.25
C ILE A 521 -2.00 -28.91 68.17
N GLY A 522 -1.59 -27.97 69.03
CA GLY A 522 -2.07 -26.59 69.00
C GLY A 522 -1.73 -25.90 67.69
N TYR A 523 -0.52 -26.10 67.17
CA TYR A 523 -0.12 -25.58 65.86
C TYR A 523 -0.77 -26.32 64.68
N LYS A 524 -0.89 -27.65 64.74
CA LYS A 524 -1.43 -28.50 63.65
C LYS A 524 -2.94 -28.33 63.48
N LEU A 525 -3.70 -28.35 64.58
CA LEU A 525 -5.17 -28.22 64.60
C LEU A 525 -5.66 -26.77 64.79
N ARG A 526 -4.73 -25.81 64.89
CA ARG A 526 -5.02 -24.37 65.04
C ARG A 526 -5.92 -24.08 66.25
N ILE A 527 -5.60 -24.70 67.37
CA ILE A 527 -6.34 -24.49 68.62
C ILE A 527 -5.69 -23.29 69.33
N PRO A 528 -6.44 -22.20 69.62
CA PRO A 528 -5.96 -21.15 70.51
C PRO A 528 -5.54 -21.74 71.86
N VAL A 529 -4.55 -21.14 72.53
CA VAL A 529 -4.01 -21.71 73.79
C VAL A 529 -5.11 -21.81 74.85
N GLU A 530 -6.10 -20.92 74.81
CA GLU A 530 -7.23 -20.89 75.74
C GLU A 530 -8.20 -22.07 75.53
N GLN A 531 -8.18 -22.68 74.36
CA GLN A 531 -9.07 -23.79 73.97
C GLN A 531 -8.34 -25.14 73.95
N LEU A 532 -7.09 -25.17 74.40
CA LEU A 532 -6.21 -26.31 74.32
C LEU A 532 -6.53 -27.30 75.46
N SER A 533 -7.60 -28.09 75.28
CA SER A 533 -8.04 -29.14 76.22
C SER A 533 -8.07 -30.51 75.54
N ARG A 534 -8.03 -31.58 76.35
CA ARG A 534 -8.06 -32.98 75.86
C ARG A 534 -9.32 -33.28 75.04
N ASP A 535 -10.48 -32.83 75.50
CA ASP A 535 -11.77 -33.02 74.82
C ASP A 535 -11.83 -32.28 73.49
N ASN A 536 -11.25 -31.08 73.43
CA ASN A 536 -11.23 -30.31 72.18
C ASN A 536 -10.20 -30.88 71.19
N ILE A 537 -9.09 -31.45 71.67
CA ILE A 537 -8.13 -32.17 70.85
C ILE A 537 -8.74 -33.45 70.29
N SER A 538 -9.39 -34.26 71.12
CA SER A 538 -9.99 -35.53 70.69
C SER A 538 -11.11 -35.27 69.68
N GLN A 539 -12.00 -34.31 69.95
CA GLN A 539 -13.06 -33.91 69.03
C GLN A 539 -12.50 -33.41 67.70
N LYS A 540 -11.48 -32.53 67.72
CA LYS A 540 -10.89 -32.03 66.47
C LYS A 540 -10.17 -33.12 65.71
N LEU A 541 -9.43 -34.02 66.35
CA LEU A 541 -8.78 -35.14 65.67
C LEU A 541 -9.81 -36.10 65.04
N PHE A 542 -10.94 -36.31 65.72
CA PHE A 542 -12.07 -37.07 65.19
C PHE A 542 -12.70 -36.39 63.97
N ASP A 543 -12.91 -35.08 64.01
CA ASP A 543 -13.42 -34.29 62.88
C ASP A 543 -12.46 -34.31 61.68
N PHE A 544 -11.16 -34.44 61.92
CA PHE A 544 -10.13 -34.66 60.89
C PHE A 544 -10.12 -36.11 60.35
N GLY A 545 -10.93 -37.01 60.92
CA GLY A 545 -11.15 -38.37 60.44
C GLY A 545 -10.04 -39.34 60.84
N ILE A 546 -9.40 -39.10 61.98
CA ILE A 546 -8.40 -40.00 62.57
C ILE A 546 -9.11 -41.07 63.39
N ASP A 547 -8.61 -42.31 63.31
CA ASP A 547 -9.21 -43.42 64.03
C ASP A 547 -9.18 -43.20 65.55
N ASN A 548 -10.29 -43.54 66.21
CA ASN A 548 -10.45 -43.37 67.65
C ASN A 548 -9.36 -44.06 68.47
N GLU A 549 -8.78 -45.14 67.95
CA GLU A 549 -7.65 -45.83 68.60
C GLU A 549 -6.39 -44.97 68.64
N ILE A 550 -6.09 -44.23 67.56
CA ILE A 550 -4.93 -43.33 67.47
C ILE A 550 -5.15 -42.10 68.37
N ILE A 551 -6.37 -41.57 68.39
CA ILE A 551 -6.74 -40.45 69.27
C ILE A 551 -6.55 -40.86 70.73
N LYS A 552 -7.02 -42.05 71.10
CA LYS A 552 -6.87 -42.59 72.46
C LYS A 552 -5.40 -42.74 72.85
N ARG A 553 -4.56 -43.34 71.99
CA ARG A 553 -3.11 -43.47 72.22
C ARG A 553 -2.40 -42.13 72.40
N PHE A 554 -2.81 -41.10 71.66
CA PHE A 554 -2.25 -39.76 71.80
C PHE A 554 -2.61 -39.09 73.13
N ILE A 555 -3.86 -39.23 73.58
CA ILE A 555 -4.31 -38.72 74.89
C ILE A 555 -3.66 -39.52 76.03
N GLU A 556 -3.56 -40.84 75.91
CA GLU A 556 -2.85 -41.68 76.88
C GLU A 556 -1.37 -41.28 77.01
N ALA A 557 -0.70 -40.94 75.91
CA ALA A 557 0.67 -40.45 75.95
C ALA A 557 0.81 -39.07 76.64
N LEU A 558 -0.20 -38.19 76.50
CA LEU A 558 -0.27 -36.93 77.26
C LEU A 558 -0.45 -37.20 78.76
N ASP A 559 -1.32 -38.14 79.11
CA ASP A 559 -1.63 -38.50 80.50
C ASP A 559 -0.45 -39.21 81.18
N GLU A 560 0.25 -40.10 80.47
CA GLU A 560 1.47 -40.77 80.95
C GLU A 560 2.58 -39.73 81.22
N CYS A 561 2.76 -38.74 80.34
CA CYS A 561 3.72 -37.65 80.56
C CYS A 561 3.37 -36.76 81.76
N GLU A 562 2.09 -36.48 81.99
CA GLU A 562 1.66 -35.72 83.17
C GLU A 562 1.79 -36.55 84.45
N PHE A 563 1.41 -37.83 84.43
CA PHE A 563 1.48 -38.73 85.57
C PHE A 563 2.93 -38.92 86.06
N GLU A 564 3.85 -39.24 85.15
CA GLU A 564 5.28 -39.42 85.46
C GLU A 564 5.97 -38.13 85.94
N ARG A 565 5.39 -36.96 85.64
CA ARG A 565 5.85 -35.67 86.20
C ARG A 565 5.53 -35.53 87.68
N TYR A 566 4.43 -36.12 88.15
CA TYR A 566 3.93 -35.96 89.52
C TYR A 566 4.18 -37.17 90.42
N ALA A 567 4.36 -38.36 89.86
CA ALA A 567 4.66 -39.60 90.58
C ALA A 567 5.71 -40.44 89.82
N PRO A 568 7.00 -40.04 89.87
CA PRO A 568 8.06 -40.67 89.07
C PRO A 568 8.31 -42.13 89.52
N GLY A 569 8.20 -43.07 88.57
CA GLY A 569 8.54 -44.49 88.74
C GLY A 569 10.00 -44.82 88.38
N ASP A 570 10.26 -46.05 87.93
CA ASP A 570 11.59 -46.51 87.48
C ASP A 570 12.06 -45.72 86.24
N ALA A 571 13.10 -44.89 86.44
CA ALA A 571 13.41 -43.74 85.59
C ALA A 571 13.84 -44.11 84.16
N LYS A 572 14.63 -45.18 83.95
CA LYS A 572 15.27 -45.43 82.63
C LYS A 572 14.42 -46.25 81.65
N GLY A 573 13.59 -47.16 82.17
CA GLY A 573 12.68 -47.96 81.34
C GLY A 573 11.51 -47.13 80.81
N ASN A 574 10.95 -46.26 81.67
CA ASN A 574 9.74 -45.49 81.36
C ASN A 574 9.99 -44.34 80.37
N MET A 575 11.15 -43.67 80.43
CA MET A 575 11.47 -42.57 79.50
C MET A 575 11.62 -43.06 78.04
N ASN A 576 12.31 -44.18 77.80
CA ASN A 576 12.47 -44.74 76.46
C ASN A 576 11.14 -45.22 75.88
N LYS A 577 10.31 -45.88 76.70
CA LYS A 577 8.97 -46.32 76.31
C LYS A 577 8.10 -45.13 75.93
N THR A 578 8.02 -44.12 76.79
CA THR A 578 7.22 -42.89 76.55
C THR A 578 7.69 -42.14 75.30
N PHE A 579 9.01 -42.02 75.10
CA PHE A 579 9.56 -41.35 73.91
C PHE A 579 9.12 -42.03 72.60
N ASN A 580 9.17 -43.37 72.58
CA ASN A 580 8.76 -44.15 71.40
C ASN A 580 7.25 -44.09 71.18
N THR A 581 6.44 -44.19 72.24
CA THR A 581 4.97 -44.06 72.17
C THR A 581 4.57 -42.69 71.61
N VAL A 582 5.20 -41.61 72.06
CA VAL A 582 4.92 -40.24 71.59
C VAL A 582 5.32 -40.05 70.12
N MET A 583 6.48 -40.57 69.72
CA MET A 583 6.92 -40.51 68.33
C MET A 583 5.96 -41.27 67.41
N ASP A 584 5.55 -42.47 67.81
CA ASP A 584 4.60 -43.31 67.07
C ASP A 584 3.22 -42.65 66.96
N ALA A 585 2.71 -42.06 68.05
CA ALA A 585 1.45 -41.34 68.06
C ALA A 585 1.47 -40.13 67.10
N ILE A 586 2.54 -39.32 67.11
CA ILE A 586 2.69 -38.19 66.18
C ILE A 586 2.79 -38.69 64.73
N MET A 587 3.51 -39.79 64.48
CA MET A 587 3.64 -40.39 63.15
C MET A 587 2.30 -40.92 62.62
N GLN A 588 1.53 -41.65 63.43
CA GLN A 588 0.23 -42.19 63.05
C GLN A 588 -0.79 -41.09 62.79
N ILE A 589 -0.76 -40.01 63.59
CA ILE A 589 -1.57 -38.81 63.33
C ILE A 589 -1.16 -38.15 62.01
N GLU A 590 0.13 -38.01 61.72
CA GLU A 590 0.61 -37.46 60.45
C GLU A 590 0.20 -38.32 59.24
N ASP A 591 0.31 -39.64 59.35
CA ASP A 591 -0.02 -40.54 58.25
C ASP A 591 -1.54 -40.63 58.04
N GLY A 592 -2.34 -40.61 59.11
CA GLY A 592 -3.79 -40.44 59.06
C GLY A 592 -4.23 -39.13 58.39
N MET A 593 -3.51 -38.03 58.65
CA MET A 593 -3.79 -36.73 58.03
C MET A 593 -3.35 -36.63 56.57
N LYS A 594 -2.31 -37.35 56.13
CA LYS A 594 -1.84 -37.35 54.72
C LYS A 594 -2.79 -38.07 53.76
N GLY A 595 -3.64 -38.97 54.27
CA GLY A 595 -4.48 -39.88 53.47
C GLY A 595 -5.67 -39.27 52.74
N LYS A 596 -6.07 -38.02 53.01
CA LYS A 596 -7.29 -37.42 52.39
C LYS A 596 -7.03 -36.06 51.76
N LYS A 597 -6.71 -36.05 50.46
CA LYS A 597 -6.90 -34.85 49.63
C LYS A 597 -8.39 -34.53 49.58
N SER A 598 -8.80 -33.52 50.34
CA SER A 598 -10.14 -32.91 50.31
C SER A 598 -10.63 -32.74 48.87
N PHE A 599 -11.65 -33.52 48.52
CA PHE A 599 -12.49 -33.29 47.35
C PHE A 599 -13.26 -32.00 47.61
N GLY A 600 -12.97 -30.96 46.82
CA GLY A 600 -13.53 -29.63 47.00
C GLY A 600 -15.06 -29.65 46.96
N LYS A 601 -15.67 -29.02 47.97
CA LYS A 601 -17.10 -28.73 47.97
C LYS A 601 -17.48 -28.00 46.69
N ARG A 602 -18.59 -28.49 46.14
CA ARG A 602 -19.24 -28.12 44.88
C ARG A 602 -19.39 -26.61 44.69
N ILE A 603 -19.18 -26.25 43.44
CA ILE A 603 -19.61 -25.02 42.76
C ILE A 603 -21.01 -24.62 43.24
N ILE A 604 -21.12 -23.52 43.96
CA ILE A 604 -22.36 -22.75 44.05
C ILE A 604 -22.39 -21.92 42.76
N GLY A 605 -23.03 -22.49 41.76
CA GLY A 605 -23.22 -21.89 40.46
C GLY A 605 -24.38 -20.90 40.47
N LEU A 606 -24.17 -19.80 39.73
CA LEU A 606 -25.16 -19.23 38.84
C LEU A 606 -26.60 -19.09 39.40
N ARG A 607 -26.82 -18.12 40.28
CA ARG A 607 -28.14 -17.48 40.44
C ARG A 607 -27.98 -16.02 40.83
N LEU A 608 -27.43 -15.20 39.92
CA LEU A 608 -27.61 -13.73 39.96
C LEU A 608 -27.17 -13.04 38.66
N TYR A 609 -27.58 -13.56 37.49
CA TYR A 609 -27.32 -12.88 36.21
C TYR A 609 -28.49 -12.97 35.22
N PHE A 610 -29.72 -13.07 35.72
CA PHE A 610 -30.93 -13.19 34.89
C PHE A 610 -32.03 -12.17 35.24
N VAL A 611 -31.70 -11.09 35.97
CA VAL A 611 -32.70 -10.09 36.44
C VAL A 611 -32.47 -8.69 35.85
N ILE A 612 -31.50 -8.52 34.94
CA ILE A 612 -31.23 -7.22 34.26
C ILE A 612 -31.54 -7.32 32.75
N ILE A 613 -32.55 -8.10 32.36
CA ILE A 613 -33.09 -8.14 30.99
C ILE A 613 -34.63 -8.08 31.05
N LEU A 614 -35.19 -7.16 31.84
CA LEU A 614 -36.65 -6.97 31.84
C LEU A 614 -37.14 -5.58 32.26
N VAL A 615 -36.37 -4.53 31.95
CA VAL A 615 -36.87 -3.16 32.01
C VAL A 615 -36.31 -2.41 30.81
N LEU A 616 -37.09 -2.38 29.72
CA LEU A 616 -37.08 -1.40 28.64
C LEU A 616 -38.01 -1.93 27.53
N ALA A 617 -39.31 -1.97 27.81
CA ALA A 617 -40.32 -2.02 26.75
C ALA A 617 -40.81 -0.57 26.56
N PRO A 618 -40.49 0.10 25.45
CA PRO A 618 -41.13 1.35 25.12
C PRO A 618 -42.58 1.08 24.68
N LEU A 619 -43.52 1.83 25.26
CA LEU A 619 -44.88 1.96 24.75
C LEU A 619 -44.82 2.68 23.39
N SER A 620 -45.15 1.98 22.31
CA SER A 620 -45.27 2.57 20.98
C SER A 620 -46.55 3.39 20.89
N LEU A 621 -46.40 4.72 20.82
CA LEU A 621 -47.43 5.65 20.38
C LEU A 621 -47.73 5.44 18.89
N PHE A 622 -49.01 5.56 18.52
CA PHE A 622 -49.48 5.53 17.14
C PHE A 622 -48.74 6.57 16.30
N ALA A 623 -47.79 6.10 15.50
CA ALA A 623 -47.06 6.90 14.54
C ALA A 623 -47.03 6.08 13.24
N ILE A 624 -47.18 6.75 12.09
CA ILE A 624 -47.10 6.11 10.76
C ILE A 624 -45.94 5.13 10.75
N THR A 625 -46.27 3.86 10.50
CA THR A 625 -45.36 2.72 10.61
C THR A 625 -44.80 2.37 9.24
N LYS A 626 -43.63 1.71 9.22
CA LYS A 626 -43.06 1.17 7.99
C LYS A 626 -44.07 0.27 7.26
N ASP A 627 -44.89 -0.48 7.99
CA ASP A 627 -45.89 -1.40 7.44
C ASP A 627 -46.97 -0.68 6.61
N GLU A 628 -47.35 0.55 6.97
CA GLU A 628 -48.28 1.37 6.19
C GLU A 628 -47.66 1.78 4.84
N ALA A 629 -46.39 2.21 4.84
CA ALA A 629 -45.65 2.55 3.63
C ALA A 629 -45.39 1.33 2.73
N ASP A 630 -45.03 0.19 3.32
CA ASP A 630 -44.89 -1.10 2.63
C ASP A 630 -46.20 -1.52 1.97
N SER A 631 -47.34 -1.34 2.66
CA SER A 631 -48.67 -1.64 2.11
C SER A 631 -48.98 -0.79 0.86
N LEU A 632 -48.68 0.51 0.89
CA LEU A 632 -48.86 1.40 -0.27
C LEU A 632 -47.96 1.00 -1.45
N TYR A 633 -46.73 0.56 -1.18
CA TYR A 633 -45.83 0.05 -2.21
C TYR A 633 -46.40 -1.23 -2.85
N LEU A 634 -46.90 -2.17 -2.05
CA LEU A 634 -47.54 -3.41 -2.52
C LEU A 634 -48.82 -3.13 -3.32
N MET A 635 -49.56 -2.07 -2.98
CA MET A 635 -50.70 -1.56 -3.76
C MET A 635 -50.28 -0.82 -5.05
N LYS A 636 -48.98 -0.80 -5.40
CA LYS A 636 -48.39 -0.09 -6.55
C LYS A 636 -48.57 1.43 -6.51
N GLN A 637 -48.88 1.99 -5.35
CA GLN A 637 -49.00 3.43 -5.13
C GLN A 637 -47.64 4.04 -4.78
N TYR A 638 -46.66 3.88 -5.67
CA TYR A 638 -45.26 4.18 -5.40
C TYR A 638 -45.00 5.63 -4.96
N LYS A 639 -45.72 6.61 -5.51
CA LYS A 639 -45.58 8.02 -5.13
C LYS A 639 -46.04 8.31 -3.70
N LEU A 640 -47.08 7.61 -3.21
CA LEU A 640 -47.56 7.75 -1.84
C LEU A 640 -46.63 7.00 -0.87
N ALA A 641 -46.19 5.79 -1.27
CA ALA A 641 -45.18 5.04 -0.52
C ALA A 641 -43.89 5.85 -0.32
N VAL A 642 -43.38 6.55 -1.35
CA VAL A 642 -42.22 7.45 -1.22
C VAL A 642 -42.43 8.47 -0.11
N LYS A 643 -43.59 9.15 -0.08
CA LYS A 643 -43.91 10.17 0.92
C LYS A 643 -43.93 9.60 2.34
N ASP A 644 -44.52 8.42 2.51
CA ASP A 644 -44.62 7.79 3.83
C ASP A 644 -43.27 7.25 4.30
N TYR A 645 -42.45 6.66 3.41
CA TYR A 645 -41.08 6.28 3.74
C TYR A 645 -40.21 7.48 4.13
N GLU A 646 -40.31 8.62 3.43
CA GLU A 646 -39.61 9.86 3.80
C GLU A 646 -40.06 10.38 5.18
N LEU A 647 -41.35 10.28 5.48
CA LEU A 647 -41.88 10.65 6.79
C LEU A 647 -41.36 9.73 7.91
N VAL A 648 -41.26 8.42 7.66
CA VAL A 648 -40.69 7.48 8.63
C VAL A 648 -39.20 7.75 8.82
N LEU A 649 -38.44 8.03 7.75
CA LEU A 649 -37.02 8.39 7.81
C LEU A 649 -36.76 9.71 8.55
N SER A 650 -37.75 10.62 8.62
CA SER A 650 -37.62 11.85 9.42
C SER A 650 -37.48 11.60 10.93
N LYS A 651 -37.87 10.40 11.40
CA LYS A 651 -37.80 9.97 12.81
C LYS A 651 -36.54 9.17 13.14
N GLY A 652 -35.67 8.89 12.16
CA GLY A 652 -34.46 8.10 12.34
C GLY A 652 -34.11 7.30 11.09
N VAL A 653 -32.86 6.86 10.99
CA VAL A 653 -32.34 6.19 9.78
C VAL A 653 -32.40 4.68 9.92
N SER A 654 -32.62 3.99 8.79
CA SER A 654 -32.56 2.53 8.72
C SER A 654 -32.17 2.09 7.32
N SER A 655 -31.33 1.05 7.24
CA SER A 655 -30.92 0.47 5.96
C SER A 655 -32.12 -0.02 5.15
N ASP A 656 -33.06 -0.71 5.80
CA ASP A 656 -34.28 -1.23 5.17
C ASP A 656 -35.19 -0.11 4.66
N LEU A 657 -35.31 0.99 5.39
CA LEU A 657 -36.14 2.13 4.97
C LEU A 657 -35.55 2.82 3.75
N TYR A 658 -34.23 3.04 3.72
CA TYR A 658 -33.57 3.58 2.54
C TYR A 658 -33.66 2.63 1.35
N TYR A 659 -33.51 1.32 1.57
CA TYR A 659 -33.68 0.31 0.51
C TYR A 659 -35.11 0.30 -0.05
N ASN A 660 -36.13 0.28 0.81
CA ASN A 660 -37.54 0.30 0.39
C ASN A 660 -37.91 1.62 -0.31
N LEU A 661 -37.42 2.75 0.19
CA LEU A 661 -37.57 4.04 -0.47
C LEU A 661 -36.88 4.05 -1.85
N GLY A 662 -35.69 3.46 -1.96
CA GLY A 662 -34.99 3.27 -3.23
C GLY A 662 -35.81 2.44 -4.22
N ASN A 663 -36.42 1.35 -3.76
CA ASN A 663 -37.35 0.54 -4.55
C ASN A 663 -38.55 1.37 -5.03
N ALA A 664 -39.18 2.16 -4.14
CA ALA A 664 -40.30 3.02 -4.49
C ALA A 664 -39.92 4.09 -5.54
N TYR A 665 -38.73 4.67 -5.42
CA TYR A 665 -38.19 5.60 -6.41
C TYR A 665 -37.89 4.94 -7.75
N TYR A 666 -37.32 3.73 -7.74
CA TYR A 666 -37.05 2.97 -8.95
C TYR A 666 -38.34 2.65 -9.71
N LYS A 667 -39.37 2.19 -8.99
CA LYS A 667 -40.70 1.87 -9.53
C LYS A 667 -41.47 3.08 -10.04
N SER A 668 -41.25 4.24 -9.44
CA SER A 668 -41.84 5.51 -9.90
C SER A 668 -41.06 6.17 -11.04
N GLY A 669 -39.94 5.57 -11.48
CA GLY A 669 -39.14 6.01 -12.63
C GLY A 669 -38.02 7.00 -12.29
N ASN A 670 -37.83 7.37 -11.02
CA ASN A 670 -36.76 8.27 -10.60
C ASN A 670 -35.51 7.47 -10.20
N ILE A 671 -34.71 7.09 -11.20
CA ILE A 671 -33.52 6.25 -11.03
C ILE A 671 -32.45 6.95 -10.18
N THR A 672 -32.26 8.26 -10.36
CA THR A 672 -31.29 9.06 -9.60
C THR A 672 -31.58 9.02 -8.10
N ARG A 673 -32.83 9.25 -7.69
CA ARG A 673 -33.25 9.12 -6.29
C ARG A 673 -33.18 7.68 -5.78
N ALA A 674 -33.43 6.69 -6.64
CA ALA A 674 -33.26 5.29 -6.26
C ALA A 674 -31.80 4.98 -5.90
N ILE A 675 -30.85 5.39 -6.74
CA ILE A 675 -29.40 5.21 -6.51
C ILE A 675 -28.96 5.87 -5.22
N ILE A 676 -29.37 7.13 -4.98
CA ILE A 676 -29.04 7.86 -3.73
C ILE A 676 -29.46 7.06 -2.51
N ASN A 677 -30.70 6.54 -2.51
CA ASN A 677 -31.22 5.80 -1.37
C ASN A 677 -30.59 4.40 -1.24
N TYR A 678 -30.31 3.70 -2.35
CA TYR A 678 -29.56 2.44 -2.30
C TYR A 678 -28.13 2.61 -1.79
N GLU A 679 -27.44 3.70 -2.17
CA GLU A 679 -26.10 4.02 -1.65
C GLU A 679 -26.16 4.33 -0.15
N ARG A 680 -27.16 5.09 0.33
CA ARG A 680 -27.38 5.33 1.76
C ARG A 680 -27.67 4.02 2.52
N ALA A 681 -28.49 3.14 1.95
CA ALA A 681 -28.76 1.83 2.52
C ALA A 681 -27.47 0.99 2.59
N LEU A 682 -26.65 1.00 1.53
CA LEU A 682 -25.39 0.26 1.45
C LEU A 682 -24.35 0.77 2.44
N LEU A 683 -24.33 2.07 2.74
CA LEU A 683 -23.46 2.64 3.77
C LEU A 683 -23.82 2.10 5.17
N LEU A 684 -25.11 1.96 5.46
CA LEU A 684 -25.60 1.43 6.74
C LEU A 684 -25.42 -0.08 6.84
N ASP A 685 -25.65 -0.81 5.75
CA ASP A 685 -25.43 -2.26 5.67
C ASP A 685 -24.67 -2.68 4.40
N PRO A 686 -23.32 -2.68 4.45
CA PRO A 686 -22.50 -3.13 3.33
C PRO A 686 -22.54 -4.64 3.08
N SER A 687 -23.11 -5.42 4.00
CA SER A 687 -23.16 -6.88 3.88
C SER A 687 -24.33 -7.35 3.03
N ASP A 688 -25.39 -6.54 2.95
CA ASP A 688 -26.65 -6.87 2.29
C ASP A 688 -26.52 -7.05 0.77
N ASP A 689 -26.91 -8.22 0.29
CA ASP A 689 -26.84 -8.58 -1.14
C ASP A 689 -28.01 -8.02 -1.97
N ASP A 690 -29.16 -7.76 -1.35
CA ASP A 690 -30.33 -7.17 -2.02
C ASP A 690 -30.03 -5.73 -2.42
N ILE A 691 -29.44 -4.96 -1.49
CA ILE A 691 -29.01 -3.59 -1.74
C ILE A 691 -27.98 -3.55 -2.87
N LYS A 692 -26.93 -4.38 -2.81
CA LYS A 692 -25.91 -4.45 -3.87
C LYS A 692 -26.51 -4.82 -5.22
N THR A 693 -27.45 -5.76 -5.23
CA THR A 693 -28.09 -6.24 -6.45
C THR A 693 -28.95 -5.14 -7.07
N ASN A 694 -29.81 -4.49 -6.29
CA ASN A 694 -30.70 -3.43 -6.77
C ASN A 694 -29.92 -2.17 -7.17
N LEU A 695 -28.89 -1.80 -6.41
CA LEU A 695 -27.98 -0.71 -6.77
C LEU A 695 -27.27 -1.00 -8.11
N ARG A 696 -26.80 -2.23 -8.33
CA ARG A 696 -26.20 -2.64 -9.62
C ARG A 696 -27.21 -2.54 -10.76
N ILE A 697 -28.45 -3.00 -10.55
CA ILE A 697 -29.54 -2.89 -11.53
C ILE A 697 -29.84 -1.42 -11.85
N ALA A 698 -29.89 -0.54 -10.84
CA ALA A 698 -30.09 0.89 -11.04
C ALA A 698 -28.91 1.55 -11.78
N ASN A 699 -27.67 1.24 -11.39
CA ASN A 699 -26.45 1.73 -12.05
C ASN A 699 -26.34 1.29 -13.53
N ASN A 700 -26.92 0.15 -13.89
CA ASN A 700 -26.99 -0.28 -15.28
C ASN A 700 -27.88 0.63 -16.15
N ARG A 701 -28.81 1.39 -15.56
CA ARG A 701 -29.68 2.34 -16.28
C ARG A 701 -29.06 3.75 -16.44
N ILE A 702 -27.93 4.03 -15.79
CA ILE A 702 -27.23 5.31 -15.94
C ILE A 702 -26.47 5.37 -17.27
N ILE A 703 -26.36 6.55 -17.87
CA ILE A 703 -25.64 6.81 -19.12
C ILE A 703 -24.12 6.58 -18.95
N ASP A 704 -23.52 7.15 -17.91
CA ASP A 704 -22.07 7.09 -17.70
C ASP A 704 -21.62 5.71 -17.21
N LYS A 705 -20.81 5.00 -18.02
CA LYS A 705 -20.17 3.74 -17.62
C LYS A 705 -18.71 3.98 -17.26
N ILE A 706 -18.46 4.41 -16.03
CA ILE A 706 -17.10 4.69 -15.54
C ILE A 706 -16.50 3.42 -14.96
N VAL A 707 -15.43 2.93 -15.59
CA VAL A 707 -14.68 1.78 -15.09
C VAL A 707 -13.77 2.25 -13.94
N PRO A 708 -13.89 1.68 -12.73
CA PRO A 708 -13.04 2.06 -11.61
C PRO A 708 -11.57 1.69 -11.87
N ARG A 709 -10.64 2.50 -11.35
CA ARG A 709 -9.22 2.13 -11.37
C ARG A 709 -8.98 0.82 -10.60
N PRO A 710 -8.15 -0.09 -11.11
CA PRO A 710 -7.83 -1.31 -10.39
C PRO A 710 -7.16 -0.96 -9.05
N LYS A 711 -7.73 -1.45 -7.95
CA LYS A 711 -7.12 -1.36 -6.63
C LYS A 711 -6.14 -2.53 -6.45
N ILE A 712 -5.16 -2.36 -5.57
CA ILE A 712 -4.26 -3.48 -5.21
C ILE A 712 -5.10 -4.54 -4.50
N PHE A 713 -4.88 -5.83 -4.81
CA PHE A 713 -5.71 -6.93 -4.30
C PHE A 713 -5.86 -6.95 -2.77
N PHE A 714 -4.83 -6.55 -2.02
CA PHE A 714 -4.90 -6.47 -0.55
C PHE A 714 -5.94 -5.46 -0.07
N ILE A 715 -6.11 -4.34 -0.78
CA ILE A 715 -7.10 -3.30 -0.45
C ILE A 715 -8.51 -3.83 -0.73
N GLU A 716 -8.70 -4.59 -1.81
CA GLU A 716 -10.00 -5.21 -2.12
C GLU A 716 -10.35 -6.29 -1.10
N TRP A 717 -9.40 -7.16 -0.77
CA TRP A 717 -9.59 -8.19 0.26
C TRP A 717 -9.89 -7.58 1.63
N TYR A 718 -9.17 -6.52 2.03
CA TYR A 718 -9.39 -5.82 3.28
C TYR A 718 -10.78 -5.17 3.35
N ASN A 719 -11.19 -4.45 2.29
CA ASN A 719 -12.53 -3.87 2.22
C ASN A 719 -13.61 -4.94 2.20
N SER A 720 -13.37 -6.07 1.52
CA SER A 720 -14.29 -7.21 1.51
C SER A 720 -14.43 -7.82 2.90
N ALA A 721 -13.33 -7.98 3.64
CA ALA A 721 -13.34 -8.51 5.00
C ALA A 721 -14.08 -7.57 5.96
N MET A 722 -13.82 -6.26 5.87
CA MET A 722 -14.51 -5.24 6.67
C MET A 722 -16.02 -5.19 6.36
N ASN A 723 -16.42 -5.36 5.10
CA ASN A 723 -17.82 -5.29 4.66
C ASN A 723 -18.60 -6.62 4.85
N LEU A 724 -18.03 -7.62 5.52
CA LEU A 724 -18.73 -8.88 5.85
C LEU A 724 -19.92 -8.67 6.80
N MET A 725 -19.86 -7.63 7.62
CA MET A 725 -20.87 -7.29 8.62
C MET A 725 -21.06 -5.77 8.66
N ASN A 726 -22.20 -5.33 9.20
CA ASN A 726 -22.42 -3.92 9.51
C ASN A 726 -21.65 -3.51 10.79
N VAL A 727 -21.69 -2.21 11.11
CA VAL A 727 -20.97 -1.66 12.28
C VAL A 727 -21.38 -2.40 13.56
N ASP A 728 -22.68 -2.58 13.78
CA ASP A 728 -23.21 -3.20 14.99
C ASP A 728 -22.79 -4.68 15.11
N GLY A 729 -22.77 -5.41 13.98
CA GLY A 729 -22.29 -6.79 13.93
C GLY A 729 -20.82 -6.93 14.32
N TRP A 730 -19.96 -5.97 13.94
CA TRP A 730 -18.57 -5.93 14.41
C TRP A 730 -18.47 -5.61 15.90
N VAL A 731 -19.35 -4.75 16.43
CA VAL A 731 -19.41 -4.46 17.87
C VAL A 731 -19.79 -5.71 18.67
N ASP A 732 -20.83 -6.42 18.23
CA ASP A 732 -21.29 -7.65 18.87
C ASP A 732 -20.22 -8.74 18.86
N LEU A 733 -19.54 -8.92 17.73
CA LEU A 733 -18.39 -9.83 17.64
C LEU A 733 -17.28 -9.42 18.62
N GLY A 734 -17.03 -8.12 18.75
CA GLY A 734 -16.09 -7.57 19.72
C GLY A 734 -16.46 -7.93 21.16
N PHE A 735 -17.72 -7.77 21.55
CA PHE A 735 -18.19 -8.14 22.90
C PHE A 735 -18.13 -9.63 23.17
N VAL A 736 -18.51 -10.46 22.20
CA VAL A 736 -18.38 -11.93 22.29
C VAL A 736 -16.91 -12.31 22.45
N ALA A 737 -16.01 -11.71 21.67
CA ALA A 737 -14.58 -11.96 21.77
C ALA A 737 -14.03 -11.58 23.15
N LEU A 738 -14.46 -10.43 23.69
CA LEU A 738 -14.05 -9.99 25.03
C LEU A 738 -14.55 -10.94 26.12
N GLY A 739 -15.79 -11.42 26.04
CA GLY A 739 -16.30 -12.47 26.91
C GLY A 739 -15.46 -13.76 26.85
N MET A 740 -15.06 -14.19 25.64
CA MET A 740 -14.20 -15.35 25.45
C MET A 740 -12.79 -15.14 26.03
N VAL A 741 -12.21 -13.94 25.92
CA VAL A 741 -10.93 -13.59 26.57
C VAL A 741 -11.01 -13.84 28.07
N ILE A 742 -12.12 -13.45 28.72
CA ILE A 742 -12.33 -13.65 30.16
C ILE A 742 -12.45 -15.14 30.50
N ILE A 743 -13.16 -15.92 29.68
CA ILE A 743 -13.27 -17.38 29.86
C ILE A 743 -11.90 -18.07 29.72
N PHE A 744 -11.11 -17.70 28.72
CA PHE A 744 -9.77 -18.26 28.53
C PHE A 744 -8.78 -17.79 29.59
N PHE A 745 -8.93 -16.57 30.09
CA PHE A 745 -8.19 -16.07 31.25
C PHE A 745 -8.49 -16.91 32.50
N LEU A 746 -9.76 -17.23 32.76
CA LEU A 746 -10.15 -18.18 33.82
C LEU A 746 -9.51 -19.54 33.61
N LEU A 747 -9.55 -20.08 32.38
CA LEU A 747 -8.94 -21.37 32.06
C LEU A 747 -7.43 -21.37 32.34
N TYR A 748 -6.74 -20.29 31.97
CA TYR A 748 -5.29 -20.13 32.19
C TYR A 748 -4.91 -20.08 33.67
N PHE A 749 -5.71 -19.39 34.51
CA PHE A 749 -5.40 -19.19 35.92
C PHE A 749 -5.95 -20.27 36.86
N PHE A 750 -7.13 -20.83 36.58
CA PHE A 750 -7.79 -21.79 37.48
C PHE A 750 -7.52 -23.26 37.12
N SER A 751 -7.01 -23.54 35.91
CA SER A 751 -6.72 -24.92 35.54
C SER A 751 -5.45 -25.44 36.19
N ARG A 752 -5.53 -26.65 36.76
CA ARG A 752 -4.38 -27.40 37.29
C ARG A 752 -3.58 -28.11 36.21
N ARG A 753 -4.17 -28.36 35.03
CA ARG A 753 -3.51 -29.09 33.93
C ARG A 753 -2.77 -28.10 33.04
N ILE A 754 -1.48 -28.35 32.79
CA ILE A 754 -0.64 -27.46 31.96
C ILE A 754 -1.18 -27.26 30.53
N VAL A 755 -1.81 -28.28 29.96
CA VAL A 755 -2.40 -28.23 28.61
C VAL A 755 -3.54 -27.22 28.55
N LEU A 756 -4.46 -27.26 29.51
CA LEU A 756 -5.58 -26.32 29.60
C LEU A 756 -5.09 -24.89 29.86
N ARG A 757 -3.97 -24.71 30.59
CA ARG A 757 -3.36 -23.39 30.73
C ARG A 757 -2.81 -22.87 29.39
N LYS A 758 -2.11 -23.71 28.62
CA LYS A 758 -1.65 -23.34 27.27
C LYS A 758 -2.82 -22.97 26.35
N ILE A 759 -3.90 -23.75 26.37
CA ILE A 759 -5.14 -23.44 25.64
C ILE A 759 -5.72 -22.10 26.10
N GLY A 760 -5.75 -21.84 27.41
CA GLY A 760 -6.16 -20.56 27.99
C GLY A 760 -5.34 -19.38 27.46
N PHE A 761 -4.02 -19.50 27.45
CA PHE A 761 -3.14 -18.44 26.97
C PHE A 761 -3.32 -18.18 25.47
N PHE A 762 -3.16 -19.21 24.63
CA PHE A 762 -3.23 -19.05 23.18
C PHE A 762 -4.64 -18.71 22.69
N GLY A 763 -5.67 -19.34 23.26
CA GLY A 763 -7.06 -19.02 22.97
C GLY A 763 -7.40 -17.57 23.33
N GLY A 764 -7.00 -17.13 24.53
CA GLY A 764 -7.16 -15.73 24.95
C GLY A 764 -6.47 -14.75 24.00
N SER A 765 -5.23 -15.02 23.59
CA SER A 765 -4.51 -14.18 22.63
C SER A 765 -5.21 -14.07 21.28
N ILE A 766 -5.79 -15.16 20.76
CA ILE A 766 -6.54 -15.15 19.50
C ILE A 766 -7.78 -14.25 19.62
N PHE A 767 -8.55 -14.38 20.70
CA PHE A 767 -9.75 -13.57 20.90
C PHE A 767 -9.43 -12.09 21.16
N VAL A 768 -8.26 -11.76 21.72
CA VAL A 768 -7.78 -10.37 21.78
C VAL A 768 -7.55 -9.81 20.37
N VAL A 769 -6.92 -10.59 19.48
CA VAL A 769 -6.72 -10.16 18.09
C VAL A 769 -8.07 -9.94 17.40
N ILE A 770 -9.02 -10.86 17.54
CA ILE A 770 -10.38 -10.74 16.98
C ILE A 770 -11.08 -9.47 17.50
N PHE A 771 -10.99 -9.19 18.80
CA PHE A 771 -11.55 -7.98 19.40
C PHE A 771 -10.95 -6.71 18.80
N VAL A 772 -9.62 -6.65 18.66
CA VAL A 772 -8.93 -5.48 18.07
C VAL A 772 -9.33 -5.31 16.60
N THR A 773 -9.35 -6.38 15.81
CA THR A 773 -9.75 -6.30 14.40
C THR A 773 -11.20 -5.86 14.23
N ALA A 774 -12.11 -6.42 15.04
CA ALA A 774 -13.52 -6.03 15.01
C ALA A 774 -13.71 -4.55 15.38
N THR A 775 -12.95 -4.06 16.36
CA THR A 775 -12.98 -2.64 16.76
C THR A 775 -12.44 -1.72 15.66
N ILE A 776 -11.37 -2.11 14.96
CA ILE A 776 -10.81 -1.34 13.83
C ILE A 776 -11.83 -1.27 12.70
N PHE A 777 -12.44 -2.40 12.32
CA PHE A 777 -13.45 -2.44 11.26
C PHE A 777 -14.70 -1.62 11.62
N ALA A 778 -15.22 -1.76 12.84
CA ALA A 778 -16.32 -0.92 13.32
C ALA A 778 -15.96 0.58 13.28
N TYR A 779 -14.73 0.93 13.67
CA TYR A 779 -14.26 2.32 13.63
C TYR A 779 -14.18 2.86 12.20
N GLU A 780 -13.52 2.16 11.28
CA GLU A 780 -13.37 2.63 9.89
C GLU A 780 -14.71 2.73 9.16
N GLN A 781 -15.62 1.78 9.38
CA GLN A 781 -16.96 1.82 8.81
C GLN A 781 -17.79 2.96 9.39
N ASN A 782 -17.68 3.23 10.71
CA ASN A 782 -18.31 4.38 11.34
C ASN A 782 -17.75 5.71 10.82
N GLN A 783 -16.45 5.80 10.53
CA GLN A 783 -15.86 7.00 9.91
C GLN A 783 -16.44 7.26 8.51
N LYS A 784 -16.64 6.21 7.70
CA LYS A 784 -17.30 6.35 6.38
C LYS A 784 -18.72 6.92 6.51
N LEU A 785 -19.47 6.53 7.54
CA LEU A 785 -20.82 7.03 7.82
C LEU A 785 -20.84 8.50 8.26
N ILE A 786 -19.80 8.97 8.96
CA ILE A 786 -19.70 10.34 9.47
C ILE A 786 -19.17 11.30 8.40
N GLU A 787 -18.09 10.92 7.69
CA GLU A 787 -17.44 11.80 6.72
C GLU A 787 -18.25 12.00 5.45
N ARG A 788 -19.02 10.99 4.97
CA ARG A 788 -19.91 11.09 3.79
C ARG A 788 -19.26 11.76 2.56
N ASN A 789 -18.02 11.43 2.24
CA ASN A 789 -17.27 12.12 1.17
C ASN A 789 -17.68 11.71 -0.26
N GLU A 790 -18.88 11.17 -0.45
CA GLU A 790 -19.40 10.72 -1.74
C GLU A 790 -20.69 11.48 -2.08
N ALA A 791 -20.95 11.66 -3.37
CA ALA A 791 -22.14 12.34 -3.86
C ALA A 791 -22.62 11.78 -5.20
N ILE A 792 -23.88 12.02 -5.51
CA ILE A 792 -24.54 11.63 -6.77
C ILE A 792 -24.93 12.90 -7.53
N ILE A 793 -24.73 12.90 -8.85
CA ILE A 793 -25.16 14.01 -9.72
C ILE A 793 -26.67 13.99 -9.89
N LEU A 794 -27.32 15.14 -9.66
CA LEU A 794 -28.77 15.31 -9.72
C LEU A 794 -29.28 15.80 -11.07
N THR A 795 -28.47 16.54 -11.81
CA THR A 795 -28.89 17.17 -13.06
C THR A 795 -28.70 16.25 -14.25
N PRO A 796 -29.59 16.28 -15.28
CA PRO A 796 -29.52 15.36 -16.43
C PRO A 796 -28.15 15.31 -17.10
N PHE A 797 -27.48 16.46 -17.19
CA PHE A 797 -26.06 16.55 -17.51
C PHE A 797 -25.44 17.78 -16.84
N VAL A 798 -24.13 17.70 -16.58
CA VAL A 798 -23.32 18.79 -16.02
C VAL A 798 -21.92 18.78 -16.63
N LEU A 799 -21.41 19.98 -16.94
CA LEU A 799 -20.05 20.17 -17.43
C LEU A 799 -19.10 20.37 -16.25
N ILE A 800 -18.11 19.49 -16.12
CA ILE A 800 -17.10 19.56 -15.06
C ILE A 800 -16.03 20.57 -15.44
N LYS A 801 -15.78 21.52 -14.53
CA LYS A 801 -14.87 22.66 -14.76
C LYS A 801 -13.45 22.34 -14.32
N LYS A 802 -12.47 22.98 -14.98
CA LYS A 802 -11.05 22.91 -14.58
C LYS A 802 -10.73 23.73 -13.33
N SER A 803 -11.49 24.78 -13.06
CA SER A 803 -11.34 25.69 -11.91
C SER A 803 -12.70 25.95 -11.25
N PRO A 804 -12.75 26.33 -9.96
CA PRO A 804 -13.99 26.65 -9.24
C PRO A 804 -14.54 28.03 -9.67
N SER A 805 -14.90 28.16 -10.94
CA SER A 805 -15.46 29.38 -11.49
C SER A 805 -16.37 29.07 -12.69
N SER A 806 -17.46 29.83 -12.82
CA SER A 806 -18.43 29.67 -13.92
C SER A 806 -17.79 29.89 -15.30
N GLY A 807 -16.81 30.79 -15.39
CA GLY A 807 -16.00 31.04 -16.61
C GLY A 807 -14.83 30.07 -16.83
N GLY A 808 -14.67 29.04 -15.99
CA GLY A 808 -13.64 28.02 -16.15
C GLY A 808 -13.83 27.17 -17.41
N SER A 809 -12.72 26.65 -17.94
CA SER A 809 -12.75 25.73 -19.10
C SER A 809 -13.38 24.38 -18.72
N ASP A 810 -14.18 23.83 -19.63
CA ASP A 810 -14.83 22.53 -19.47
C ASP A 810 -13.82 21.39 -19.70
N LEU A 811 -13.84 20.38 -18.82
CA LEU A 811 -12.99 19.19 -18.92
C LEU A 811 -13.72 18.03 -19.57
N PHE A 812 -14.92 17.70 -19.09
CA PHE A 812 -15.77 16.62 -19.58
C PHE A 812 -17.20 16.79 -19.04
N MET A 813 -18.13 16.05 -19.63
CA MET A 813 -19.54 16.02 -19.23
C MET A 813 -19.84 14.77 -18.38
N LEU A 814 -20.71 14.91 -17.39
CA LEU A 814 -21.30 13.82 -16.62
C LEU A 814 -22.82 13.93 -16.62
N HIS A 815 -23.51 12.82 -16.37
CA HIS A 815 -24.97 12.71 -16.36
C HIS A 815 -25.52 12.42 -14.97
N GLU A 816 -26.83 12.55 -14.81
CA GLU A 816 -27.51 12.25 -13.54
C GLU A 816 -27.29 10.79 -13.10
N GLY A 817 -27.32 10.56 -11.79
CA GLY A 817 -27.09 9.25 -11.19
C GLY A 817 -25.61 8.87 -11.05
N THR A 818 -24.69 9.56 -11.71
CA THR A 818 -23.26 9.27 -11.63
C THR A 818 -22.68 9.57 -10.25
N LYS A 819 -21.98 8.59 -9.68
CA LYS A 819 -21.32 8.67 -8.38
C LYS A 819 -19.94 9.32 -8.47
N VAL A 820 -19.68 10.28 -7.57
CA VAL A 820 -18.43 11.03 -7.47
C VAL A 820 -17.95 11.12 -6.02
N GLN A 821 -16.64 11.21 -5.82
CA GLN A 821 -16.03 11.44 -4.51
C GLN A 821 -15.68 12.92 -4.34
N ILE A 822 -16.11 13.56 -3.25
CA ILE A 822 -15.77 14.94 -2.89
C ILE A 822 -14.37 14.96 -2.27
N LEU A 823 -13.47 15.80 -2.78
CA LEU A 823 -12.09 15.97 -2.30
C LEU A 823 -11.90 17.19 -1.42
N ASP A 824 -12.51 18.30 -1.81
CA ASP A 824 -12.39 19.58 -1.12
C ASP A 824 -13.80 20.12 -0.84
N GLY A 825 -14.04 20.37 0.46
CA GLY A 825 -15.28 20.89 0.99
C GLY A 825 -15.22 22.36 1.43
N GLU A 826 -14.07 23.03 1.32
CA GLU A 826 -13.84 24.36 1.90
C GLU A 826 -14.63 25.47 1.19
N LEU A 827 -14.82 25.36 -0.14
CA LEU A 827 -15.61 26.31 -0.91
C LEU A 827 -17.11 26.00 -0.79
N MET A 828 -17.95 27.00 -0.49
CA MET A 828 -19.39 26.79 -0.29
C MET A 828 -20.13 26.42 -1.58
N GLU A 829 -19.86 27.12 -2.68
CA GLU A 829 -20.58 26.95 -3.94
C GLU A 829 -19.97 25.91 -4.89
N TRP A 830 -18.67 25.63 -4.76
CA TRP A 830 -17.94 24.71 -5.64
C TRP A 830 -17.30 23.59 -4.84
N LYS A 831 -17.34 22.38 -5.38
CA LYS A 831 -16.66 21.20 -4.80
C LYS A 831 -15.71 20.60 -5.81
N GLU A 832 -14.50 20.27 -5.38
CA GLU A 832 -13.60 19.44 -6.18
C GLU A 832 -14.06 17.99 -6.06
N ILE A 833 -14.30 17.34 -7.18
CA ILE A 833 -14.73 15.95 -7.25
C ILE A 833 -13.70 15.07 -7.96
N ARG A 834 -13.75 13.78 -7.64
CA ARG A 834 -12.98 12.71 -8.26
C ARG A 834 -13.89 11.58 -8.72
N LEU A 835 -13.69 11.13 -9.95
CA LEU A 835 -14.37 9.97 -10.53
C LEU A 835 -13.66 8.67 -10.14
N LEU A 836 -14.35 7.54 -10.31
CA LEU A 836 -13.81 6.21 -10.04
C LEU A 836 -12.60 5.86 -10.95
N ASP A 837 -12.54 6.44 -12.15
CA ASP A 837 -11.41 6.36 -13.07
C ASP A 837 -10.27 7.35 -12.73
N GLY A 838 -10.41 8.09 -11.63
CA GLY A 838 -9.48 9.06 -11.06
C GLY A 838 -9.31 10.38 -11.82
N ARG A 839 -10.17 10.68 -12.80
CA ARG A 839 -10.31 12.07 -13.31
C ARG A 839 -10.81 12.98 -12.19
N LYS A 840 -10.40 14.24 -12.23
CA LYS A 840 -10.78 15.27 -11.25
C LYS A 840 -11.31 16.51 -11.94
N GLY A 841 -12.12 17.29 -11.22
CA GLY A 841 -12.56 18.61 -11.65
C GLY A 841 -13.53 19.22 -10.65
N TRP A 842 -14.09 20.38 -11.01
CA TRP A 842 -14.94 21.18 -10.15
C TRP A 842 -16.39 21.15 -10.61
N ILE A 843 -17.31 21.06 -9.65
CA ILE A 843 -18.76 21.08 -9.86
C ILE A 843 -19.42 22.02 -8.85
N GLU A 844 -20.52 22.67 -9.23
CA GLU A 844 -21.32 23.45 -8.30
C GLU A 844 -22.08 22.54 -7.33
N THR A 845 -22.13 22.93 -6.05
CA THR A 845 -22.75 22.16 -4.96
C THR A 845 -24.24 21.87 -5.23
N SER A 846 -24.95 22.74 -5.96
CA SER A 846 -26.36 22.58 -6.33
C SER A 846 -26.63 21.38 -7.26
N ASN A 847 -25.62 20.92 -8.00
CA ASN A 847 -25.77 19.85 -8.99
C ASN A 847 -25.55 18.44 -8.40
N ILE A 848 -25.17 18.35 -7.12
CA ILE A 848 -24.82 17.09 -6.47
C ILE A 848 -25.55 16.93 -5.13
N GLU A 849 -25.88 15.69 -4.78
CA GLU A 849 -26.41 15.33 -3.46
C GLU A 849 -25.41 14.44 -2.73
N ARG A 850 -25.02 14.86 -1.51
CA ARG A 850 -24.16 14.08 -0.63
C ARG A 850 -24.93 12.86 -0.10
N ILE A 851 -24.29 11.69 -0.12
CA ILE A 851 -24.87 10.43 0.36
C ILE A 851 -24.39 10.11 1.78
#